data_AF-A0A7K1HAN5-F1
#
_entry.id   AF-A0A7K1HAN5-F1
#
_cell.length_a   1.000
_cell.length_b   1.000
_cell.length_c   1.000
_cell.angle_alpha   90.00
_cell.angle_beta   90.00
_cell.angle_gamma   90.00
#
_symmetry.space_group_name_H-M   'P 1'
#
loop_
_entity.id
_entity.type
_entity.pdbx_description
1 polymer ?
#
loop_
_entity_poly.entity_id
_entity_poly.type
_entity_poly.pdbx_seq_one_letter_code
_entity_poly.pdbx_strand_id
1 'polypeptide(L)'
;MNKKFSTLLAGVALFGATSAFAGNNVPSLIEGTNDGLYQLKTTGNLYLAVNAKGELVTVDNVTADNVASTLWCTTVTVENQGKAPIYDFVNKGAEALLSVTMDDFAKNAMKTTKNSLVGGEIAGWAFSGTYANALEANRPLYSYFQEDSVVGLVLEGTNVRLKKAGGKAADISGAKFATFTLVEADGIALNAKQINTKLGIQDAANGVKLTFNPDRNNTSLENPFSDVAFIAKDTKDGSFVNVTRKADNQYLHVDTAYTNKNSDKFLAFNYKKALSTDLADQGKFLFTYFPSHDSLVIQVKQATRLSASVKDWKKALTTAGNKTIIANNKTAKNYVTIQDLVKADEIRIVTIADVKETDITLGFTGCVQAGTDKVSLEDGLYVIQNAETNKYLASPIHVDGAASEWVTVDKAEQNVMHMPAYQWVVLKTKTSEYFLSTSPVNVTNREYPSLKNPTYNTTDKVLKNGASWQLTQAEGSKLYYCKALSSDSLVITKITDKNILGDKYLGYKYLTDDELMITNYAFNYFNPYTMDKYIAQVEGDTTLNALQEEATFFELVKQNNNKTVAYGYTVDATVQARIEGLAQLERATYQIKAGKNMIAVGKENRYVLTENLAPATFYFKENNETEKGCYYAFIDADDVEKDTKGNVLSFNNKLGVADQSLKALLQEQVIEEVRTSAFRIGLADQPLYRRFNHVELDGAVEGNEDATKLLKFKEAYVGDYLMDETNKNFMREDMDYLGIGAKNIAKAGLSFNVRPFNIGKSAQYQIKPQYLVYVSETENKGTEGKPCDATNHKHMNANGEPCGPEDCIHATPAVPGFNRYKLLVSFADSVEAKDVVKGEELYHFGKYHRVGFVDAVEQDSVLYILGEHFENVATKDLSMEDIKKVVKGINLKVAVKEDKHHNYTWSFRYIDPAKAANEVEEDRAFLIESNKGNKDIAPSKAAWLKNQNNCLVLSDPEESEFEEAKTGGDNALIFNIEKGSADDMATDNEEIATSEVTVIAGEGNVTIAGAAGKKVVVSNILGQVVANTVITSDNATIAAPAGVVVVAVEGEEAVKAIIK
;
A
#
# COMPACT_ATOMS: atom_id res chain seq x y z
N MET A 1 6.44 69.17 -1.29
CA MET A 1 7.89 69.27 -1.58
C MET A 1 8.66 69.50 -0.30
N ASN A 2 9.41 68.49 0.16
CA ASN A 2 10.69 68.65 0.86
C ASN A 2 11.34 67.27 0.91
N LYS A 3 12.21 66.99 -0.06
CA LYS A 3 13.00 65.77 -0.15
C LYS A 3 14.09 65.84 0.91
N LYS A 4 14.08 64.96 1.90
CA LYS A 4 15.26 64.61 2.69
C LYS A 4 15.76 63.27 2.19
N PHE A 5 16.90 63.30 1.51
CA PHE A 5 17.72 62.13 1.21
C PHE A 5 18.28 61.60 2.53
N SER A 6 17.77 60.46 3.00
CA SER A 6 18.43 59.67 4.03
C SER A 6 19.33 58.66 3.34
N THR A 7 20.61 58.99 3.25
CA THR A 7 21.67 58.02 2.99
C THR A 7 21.73 57.09 4.20
N LEU A 8 21.15 55.90 4.08
CA LEU A 8 21.25 54.84 5.08
C LEU A 8 22.68 54.26 4.98
N LEU A 9 23.64 54.90 5.64
CA LEU A 9 24.91 54.25 5.97
C LEU A 9 24.57 53.21 7.03
N ALA A 10 24.55 51.92 6.65
CA ALA A 10 24.59 50.83 7.61
C ALA A 10 25.91 50.96 8.40
N GLY A 11 25.84 51.53 9.59
CA GLY A 11 26.97 51.58 10.51
C GLY A 11 27.22 50.17 11.03
N VAL A 12 28.09 49.41 10.36
CA VAL A 12 28.62 48.16 10.91
C VAL A 12 29.55 48.54 12.06
N ALA A 13 29.12 48.26 13.29
CA ALA A 13 29.92 48.53 14.47
C ALA A 13 31.08 47.53 14.56
N LEU A 14 32.32 48.02 14.55
CA LEU A 14 33.48 47.17 14.77
C LEU A 14 33.53 46.72 16.24
N PHE A 15 33.17 45.47 16.49
CA PHE A 15 33.28 44.86 17.83
C PHE A 15 34.77 44.62 18.18
N GLY A 16 35.29 45.30 19.21
CA GLY A 16 36.63 45.07 19.75
C GLY A 16 36.71 43.77 20.57
N ALA A 17 37.92 43.23 20.83
CA ALA A 17 38.07 41.98 21.59
C ALA A 17 37.73 42.09 23.08
N THR A 18 37.44 43.29 23.57
CA THR A 18 36.93 43.50 24.93
C THR A 18 35.41 43.31 24.94
N SER A 19 34.97 42.50 25.90
CA SER A 19 33.63 42.00 26.20
C SER A 19 32.54 43.07 26.47
N ALA A 20 32.47 44.16 25.71
CA ALA A 20 31.54 45.27 25.94
C ALA A 20 30.05 44.84 25.95
N PHE A 21 29.76 43.65 25.43
CA PHE A 21 28.44 43.06 25.25
C PHE A 21 28.22 41.72 25.99
N ALA A 22 29.25 41.20 26.68
CA ALA A 22 29.22 39.88 27.31
C ALA A 22 28.15 39.77 28.41
N GLY A 23 27.17 38.89 28.23
CA GLY A 23 26.11 38.62 29.18
C GLY A 23 25.11 39.78 29.35
N ASN A 24 25.12 40.76 28.44
CA ASN A 24 24.13 41.84 28.43
C ASN A 24 22.77 41.31 27.98
N ASN A 25 21.71 41.89 28.55
CA ASN A 25 20.35 41.60 28.09
C ASN A 25 20.21 42.06 26.64
N VAL A 26 19.56 41.23 25.81
CA VAL A 26 19.20 41.62 24.45
C VAL A 26 18.25 42.82 24.56
N PRO A 27 18.58 43.99 23.96
CA PRO A 27 17.81 45.21 24.19
C PRO A 27 16.45 45.16 23.51
N SER A 28 16.38 44.61 22.29
CA SER A 28 15.17 44.53 21.48
C SER A 28 15.28 43.44 20.42
N LEU A 29 14.12 42.95 19.96
CA LEU A 29 13.96 42.07 18.80
C LEU A 29 13.07 42.76 17.75
N ILE A 30 13.10 42.25 16.52
CA ILE A 30 12.16 42.62 15.47
C ILE A 30 11.03 41.58 15.38
N GLU A 31 9.89 41.99 14.84
CA GLU A 31 8.83 41.08 14.43
C GLU A 31 9.34 40.17 13.31
N GLY A 32 9.01 38.88 13.38
CA GLY A 32 9.56 37.84 12.50
C GLY A 32 10.86 37.24 13.04
N THR A 33 11.61 36.59 12.15
CA THR A 33 12.85 35.89 12.48
C THR A 33 14.00 36.88 12.71
N ASN A 34 14.70 36.73 13.83
CA ASN A 34 15.85 37.57 14.17
C ASN A 34 17.17 36.86 13.80
N ASP A 35 18.16 37.62 13.33
CA ASP A 35 19.43 37.04 12.83
C ASP A 35 20.41 36.63 13.95
N GLY A 36 20.26 37.22 15.14
CA GLY A 36 21.15 37.00 16.28
C GLY A 36 20.95 35.64 16.97
N LEU A 37 22.06 35.03 17.39
CA LEU A 37 22.07 33.84 18.22
C LEU A 37 22.26 34.22 19.70
N TYR A 38 21.24 33.99 20.51
CA TYR A 38 21.18 34.44 21.90
C TYR A 38 21.20 33.26 22.88
N GLN A 39 21.31 33.55 24.17
CA GLN A 39 21.21 32.52 25.22
C GLN A 39 20.05 32.84 26.17
N LEU A 40 19.32 31.81 26.59
CA LEU A 40 18.30 31.90 27.62
C LEU A 40 18.94 31.64 28.98
N LYS A 41 19.21 32.73 29.72
CA LYS A 41 19.93 32.71 31.00
C LYS A 41 18.96 32.73 32.18
N THR A 42 19.15 31.82 33.12
CA THR A 42 18.39 31.74 34.37
C THR A 42 18.94 32.71 35.43
N THR A 43 18.15 32.96 36.48
CA THR A 43 18.59 33.75 37.65
C THR A 43 19.79 33.16 38.39
N GLY A 44 20.03 31.86 38.25
CA GLY A 44 21.18 31.14 38.81
C GLY A 44 22.44 31.17 37.93
N ASN A 45 22.47 31.99 36.86
CA ASN A 45 23.53 32.02 35.84
C ASN A 45 23.74 30.70 35.07
N LEU A 46 22.69 29.90 34.94
CA LEU A 46 22.68 28.72 34.05
C LEU A 46 22.03 29.06 32.71
N TYR A 47 22.48 28.45 31.62
CA TYR A 47 21.98 28.65 30.27
C TYR A 47 21.17 27.45 29.79
N LEU A 48 19.96 27.69 29.24
CA LEU A 48 19.15 26.63 28.64
C LEU A 48 19.85 26.05 27.42
N ALA A 49 19.93 24.72 27.35
CA ALA A 49 20.61 24.00 26.30
C ALA A 49 19.89 22.70 25.93
N VAL A 50 20.27 22.13 24.79
CA VAL A 50 19.81 20.81 24.35
C VAL A 50 21.00 19.86 24.30
N ASN A 51 20.96 18.77 25.07
CA ASN A 51 22.06 17.83 25.09
C ASN A 51 22.06 16.91 23.83
N ALA A 52 23.08 16.07 23.70
CA ALA A 52 23.22 15.17 22.54
C ALA A 52 22.10 14.11 22.42
N LYS A 53 21.27 13.91 23.45
CA LYS A 53 20.09 13.03 23.42
C LYS A 53 18.81 13.77 23.01
N GLY A 54 18.88 15.07 22.75
CA GLY A 54 17.72 15.92 22.50
C GLY A 54 16.99 16.38 23.76
N GLU A 55 17.54 16.15 24.96
CA GLU A 55 16.90 16.55 26.22
C GLU A 55 17.22 18.02 26.55
N LEU A 56 16.22 18.72 27.07
CA LEU A 56 16.39 20.04 27.67
C LEU A 56 17.17 19.93 28.98
N VAL A 57 18.24 20.71 29.07
CA VAL A 57 19.11 20.82 30.25
C VAL A 57 19.51 22.28 30.46
N THR A 58 20.13 22.56 31.59
CA THR A 58 20.85 23.83 31.79
C THR A 58 22.32 23.57 32.05
N VAL A 59 23.17 24.46 31.56
CA VAL A 59 24.64 24.39 31.72
C VAL A 59 25.18 25.67 32.36
N ASP A 60 26.18 25.54 33.22
CA ASP A 60 26.83 26.64 33.93
C ASP A 60 28.10 27.15 33.21
N ASN A 61 28.81 26.28 32.51
CA ASN A 61 30.04 26.61 31.79
C ASN A 61 29.88 26.43 30.27
N VAL A 62 29.94 27.54 29.54
CA VAL A 62 29.88 27.57 28.07
C VAL A 62 31.30 27.60 27.51
N THR A 63 31.60 26.62 26.67
CA THR A 63 32.91 26.35 26.06
C THR A 63 32.73 26.26 24.54
N ALA A 64 33.84 26.16 23.80
CA ALA A 64 33.78 25.93 22.35
C ALA A 64 32.96 24.68 21.98
N ASP A 65 33.00 23.63 22.80
CA ASP A 65 32.38 22.34 22.43
C ASP A 65 30.88 22.24 22.74
N ASN A 66 30.34 23.11 23.61
CA ASN A 66 28.92 23.12 23.95
C ASN A 66 28.22 24.45 23.61
N VAL A 67 28.93 25.50 23.15
CA VAL A 67 28.28 26.78 22.83
C VAL A 67 27.08 26.62 21.91
N ALA A 68 27.22 25.85 20.84
CA ALA A 68 26.16 25.67 19.85
C ALA A 68 24.87 25.15 20.49
N SER A 69 24.94 24.26 21.48
CA SER A 69 23.75 23.72 22.16
C SER A 69 23.07 24.70 23.09
N THR A 70 23.70 25.82 23.44
CA THR A 70 23.13 26.89 24.28
C THR A 70 22.55 28.05 23.47
N LEU A 71 22.81 28.09 22.16
CA LEU A 71 22.45 29.19 21.29
C LEU A 71 21.05 28.98 20.71
N TRP A 72 20.23 30.01 20.85
CA TRP A 72 18.84 30.04 20.39
C TRP A 72 18.67 31.23 19.44
N CYS A 73 18.19 30.93 18.23
CA CYS A 73 17.61 31.96 17.36
C CYS A 73 16.15 32.19 17.78
N THR A 74 15.67 33.43 17.68
CA THR A 74 14.33 33.81 18.16
C THR A 74 13.47 34.35 17.01
N THR A 75 12.25 33.83 16.88
CA THR A 75 11.20 34.39 16.01
C THR A 75 10.11 34.98 16.89
N VAL A 76 9.70 36.22 16.60
CA VAL A 76 8.62 36.92 17.32
C VAL A 76 7.38 37.01 16.44
N THR A 77 6.27 36.47 16.91
CA THR A 77 4.97 36.54 16.23
C THR A 77 4.04 37.47 17.01
N VAL A 78 3.45 38.45 16.32
CA VAL A 78 2.51 39.41 16.91
C VAL A 78 1.13 39.18 16.29
N GLU A 79 0.15 38.79 17.11
CA GLU A 79 -1.24 38.71 16.68
C GLU A 79 -1.93 40.07 16.88
N ASN A 80 -2.65 40.55 15.85
CA ASN A 80 -3.40 41.81 15.92
C ASN A 80 -4.39 41.85 17.12
N GLN A 81 -4.65 43.05 17.65
CA GLN A 81 -5.59 43.37 18.76
C GLN A 81 -5.09 43.18 20.21
N GLY A 82 -3.85 43.56 20.52
CA GLY A 82 -3.40 43.72 21.91
C GLY A 82 -3.12 42.42 22.69
N LYS A 83 -2.98 41.29 21.98
CA LYS A 83 -2.45 40.04 22.54
C LYS A 83 -0.94 40.15 22.79
N ALA A 84 -0.43 39.37 23.75
CA ALA A 84 1.00 39.33 24.05
C ALA A 84 1.77 38.67 22.88
N PRO A 85 3.00 39.10 22.58
CA PRO A 85 3.84 38.47 21.56
C PRO A 85 4.15 37.01 21.91
N ILE A 86 4.27 36.18 20.88
CA ILE A 86 4.66 34.76 20.97
C ILE A 86 6.10 34.63 20.49
N TYR A 87 6.90 33.83 21.21
CA TYR A 87 8.32 33.63 20.92
C TYR A 87 8.60 32.17 20.59
N ASP A 88 9.18 31.94 19.43
CA ASP A 88 9.73 30.63 19.07
C ASP A 88 11.25 30.68 19.19
N PHE A 89 11.81 29.66 19.84
CA PHE A 89 13.24 29.54 20.07
C PHE A 89 13.77 28.32 19.31
N VAL A 90 14.67 28.53 18.36
CA VAL A 90 15.30 27.46 17.60
C VAL A 90 16.72 27.24 18.10
N ASN A 91 17.01 26.06 18.66
CA ASN A 91 18.34 25.71 19.13
C ASN A 91 19.26 25.45 17.94
N LYS A 92 20.42 26.10 17.91
CA LYS A 92 21.34 25.96 16.78
C LYS A 92 22.15 24.66 16.83
N GLY A 93 22.57 24.21 18.01
CA GLY A 93 23.38 23.00 18.16
C GLY A 93 22.59 21.71 17.96
N ALA A 94 21.37 21.64 18.49
CA ALA A 94 20.47 20.51 18.27
C ALA A 94 19.71 20.60 16.94
N GLU A 95 19.70 21.78 16.29
CA GLU A 95 18.92 22.06 15.09
C GLU A 95 17.46 21.63 15.33
N ALA A 96 16.84 22.21 16.37
CA ALA A 96 15.50 21.86 16.80
C ALA A 96 14.76 23.08 17.38
N LEU A 97 13.49 23.24 17.01
CA LEU A 97 12.58 24.19 17.67
C LEU A 97 12.36 23.75 19.11
N LEU A 98 12.37 24.69 20.07
CA LEU A 98 11.91 24.48 21.43
C LEU A 98 10.42 24.16 21.39
N SER A 99 10.09 22.90 21.16
CA SER A 99 8.75 22.37 21.32
C SER A 99 8.79 21.15 22.23
N VAL A 100 7.66 20.86 22.85
CA VAL A 100 7.53 19.79 23.83
C VAL A 100 6.23 19.03 23.61
N THR A 101 6.15 17.82 24.15
CA THR A 101 4.97 16.97 24.02
C THR A 101 4.30 16.70 25.36
N MET A 102 2.97 16.57 25.34
CA MET A 102 2.20 16.15 26.50
C MET A 102 2.35 14.66 26.83
N ASP A 103 2.86 13.86 25.89
CA ASP A 103 3.09 12.42 26.08
C ASP A 103 4.21 12.13 27.09
N ASP A 104 5.07 13.11 27.38
CA ASP A 104 6.10 13.01 28.43
C ASP A 104 5.50 12.87 29.86
N PHE A 105 4.22 13.18 30.03
CA PHE A 105 3.54 13.08 31.31
C PHE A 105 2.98 11.68 31.53
N ALA A 106 3.33 11.06 32.66
CA ALA A 106 2.59 9.91 33.16
C ALA A 106 1.11 10.28 33.38
N LYS A 107 0.21 9.30 33.26
CA LYS A 107 -1.24 9.49 33.43
C LYS A 107 -1.54 10.25 34.73
N ASN A 108 -2.31 11.34 34.63
CA ASN A 108 -2.68 12.25 35.72
C ASN A 108 -1.52 13.01 36.41
N ALA A 109 -0.31 12.98 35.86
CA ALA A 109 0.82 13.73 36.41
C ALA A 109 0.74 15.23 36.07
N MET A 110 1.04 16.08 37.05
CA MET A 110 1.16 17.53 36.88
C MET A 110 2.59 17.98 36.54
N LYS A 111 3.57 17.09 36.64
CA LYS A 111 4.99 17.36 36.34
C LYS A 111 5.68 16.11 35.80
N THR A 112 6.65 16.28 34.90
CA THR A 112 7.45 15.16 34.37
C THR A 112 8.56 14.72 35.36
N THR A 113 8.90 13.43 35.33
CA THR A 113 9.93 12.81 36.18
C THR A 113 11.27 12.62 35.48
N LYS A 114 11.32 12.81 34.16
CA LYS A 114 12.51 12.78 33.31
C LYS A 114 12.67 14.12 32.61
N ASN A 115 13.89 14.40 32.14
CA ASN A 115 14.13 15.60 31.35
C ASN A 115 13.27 15.56 30.09
N SER A 116 12.70 16.70 29.75
CA SER A 116 11.82 16.79 28.59
C SER A 116 12.64 16.83 27.32
N LEU A 117 12.17 16.12 26.30
CA LEU A 117 12.78 16.09 24.99
C LEU A 117 12.32 17.31 24.19
N VAL A 118 13.22 17.82 23.35
CA VAL A 118 12.87 18.81 22.34
C VAL A 118 12.26 18.09 21.14
N GLY A 119 11.13 18.61 20.67
CA GLY A 119 10.30 17.97 19.66
C GLY A 119 8.95 17.57 20.25
N GLY A 120 7.87 17.90 19.55
CA GLY A 120 6.50 17.75 20.05
C GLY A 120 5.58 18.81 19.47
N GLU A 121 4.31 18.72 19.86
CA GLU A 121 3.21 19.50 19.32
C GLU A 121 3.04 20.89 19.95
N ILE A 122 3.64 21.13 21.13
CA ILE A 122 3.50 22.41 21.85
C ILE A 122 4.71 23.30 21.59
N ALA A 123 4.49 24.41 20.90
CA ALA A 123 5.47 25.47 20.63
C ALA A 123 4.85 26.85 20.95
N GLY A 124 5.48 27.95 20.53
CA GLY A 124 4.97 29.29 20.75
C GLY A 124 4.94 29.68 22.23
N TRP A 125 6.05 30.23 22.72
CA TRP A 125 6.22 30.51 24.14
C TRP A 125 5.82 31.93 24.51
N ALA A 126 5.02 32.07 25.56
CA ALA A 126 4.90 33.32 26.29
C ALA A 126 6.22 33.59 27.02
N PHE A 127 6.78 34.79 26.82
CA PHE A 127 8.05 35.20 27.43
C PHE A 127 7.99 36.67 27.89
N SER A 128 8.35 37.62 27.02
CA SER A 128 8.26 39.05 27.33
C SER A 128 7.03 39.71 26.69
N GLY A 129 6.35 40.58 27.43
CA GLY A 129 5.21 41.33 26.92
C GLY A 129 5.57 42.36 25.83
N THR A 130 6.85 42.70 25.69
CA THR A 130 7.38 43.68 24.75
C THR A 130 8.59 43.12 24.02
N TYR A 131 8.78 43.48 22.75
CA TYR A 131 9.91 43.00 21.93
C TYR A 131 10.73 44.13 21.31
N ALA A 132 10.09 45.17 20.75
CA ALA A 132 10.77 46.20 19.96
C ALA A 132 11.50 47.28 20.77
N ASN A 133 11.01 47.66 21.96
CA ASN A 133 11.53 48.81 22.71
C ASN A 133 12.35 48.42 23.96
N ALA A 134 12.07 47.24 24.52
CA ALA A 134 12.80 46.64 25.65
C ALA A 134 12.32 45.20 25.82
N LEU A 135 13.22 44.24 25.98
CA LEU A 135 12.87 42.90 26.48
C LEU A 135 12.87 42.88 28.01
N GLU A 136 11.85 42.27 28.59
CA GLU A 136 11.77 42.08 30.04
C GLU A 136 12.71 40.96 30.51
N ALA A 137 13.35 41.16 31.67
CA ALA A 137 14.19 40.15 32.31
C ALA A 137 13.40 39.25 33.26
N ASN A 138 13.93 38.06 33.53
CA ASN A 138 13.42 37.07 34.49
C ASN A 138 11.94 36.69 34.26
N ARG A 139 11.59 36.41 33.00
CA ARG A 139 10.24 36.01 32.61
C ARG A 139 10.10 34.49 32.53
N PRO A 140 8.97 33.91 32.94
CA PRO A 140 8.74 32.47 32.77
C PRO A 140 8.58 32.13 31.28
N LEU A 141 8.95 30.90 30.91
CA LEU A 141 8.61 30.30 29.61
C LEU A 141 7.48 29.29 29.79
N TYR A 142 6.32 29.58 29.21
CA TYR A 142 5.18 28.67 29.16
C TYR A 142 4.42 28.79 27.84
N SER A 143 3.66 27.76 27.48
CA SER A 143 2.78 27.74 26.31
C SER A 143 1.43 27.10 26.64
N TYR A 144 0.39 27.45 25.89
CA TYR A 144 -0.95 26.91 26.03
C TYR A 144 -1.06 25.61 25.26
N PHE A 145 -1.50 24.54 25.93
CA PHE A 145 -1.83 23.26 25.28
C PHE A 145 -3.35 23.03 25.21
N GLN A 146 -4.12 23.81 25.96
CA GLN A 146 -5.57 23.97 25.88
C GLN A 146 -5.91 25.43 26.16
N GLU A 147 -7.14 25.86 25.89
CA GLU A 147 -7.58 27.26 26.03
C GLU A 147 -7.34 27.84 27.44
N ASP A 148 -7.52 27.03 28.49
CA ASP A 148 -7.42 27.44 29.89
C ASP A 148 -6.25 26.79 30.64
N SER A 149 -5.35 26.09 29.94
CA SER A 149 -4.29 25.29 30.56
C SER A 149 -2.95 25.47 29.85
N VAL A 150 -1.91 25.68 30.66
CA VAL A 150 -0.54 25.94 30.20
C VAL A 150 0.45 24.91 30.70
N VAL A 151 1.52 24.72 29.94
CA VAL A 151 2.70 23.98 30.35
C VAL A 151 3.90 24.91 30.35
N GLY A 152 4.76 24.80 31.36
CA GLY A 152 5.97 25.61 31.47
C GLY A 152 7.16 24.81 31.96
N LEU A 153 8.35 25.36 31.76
CA LEU A 153 9.60 24.75 32.19
C LEU A 153 9.80 24.94 33.71
N VAL A 154 10.32 23.92 34.39
CA VAL A 154 10.78 24.01 35.80
C VAL A 154 12.15 23.38 35.94
N LEU A 155 12.98 23.90 36.86
CA LEU A 155 14.35 23.44 37.07
C LEU A 155 14.47 22.59 38.34
N GLU A 156 15.20 21.49 38.23
CA GLU A 156 15.62 20.65 39.36
C GLU A 156 17.13 20.41 39.28
N GLY A 157 17.92 21.35 39.83
CA GLY A 157 19.35 21.42 39.55
C GLY A 157 19.58 21.81 38.09
N THR A 158 20.35 21.01 37.34
CA THR A 158 20.59 21.21 35.90
C THR A 158 19.52 20.59 35.00
N ASN A 159 18.59 19.82 35.57
CA ASN A 159 17.52 19.14 34.85
C ASN A 159 16.36 20.09 34.53
N VAL A 160 15.85 20.03 33.29
CA VAL A 160 14.68 20.79 32.86
C VAL A 160 13.49 19.85 32.72
N ARG A 161 12.39 20.19 33.40
CA ARG A 161 11.15 19.40 33.44
C ARG A 161 9.97 20.24 32.99
N LEU A 162 8.87 19.58 32.64
CA LEU A 162 7.61 20.24 32.33
C LEU A 162 6.66 20.17 33.51
N LYS A 163 5.90 21.25 33.72
CA LYS A 163 4.84 21.34 34.73
C LYS A 163 3.59 21.97 34.12
N LYS A 164 2.42 21.40 34.42
CA LYS A 164 1.10 21.93 34.02
C LYS A 164 0.59 22.95 35.03
N ALA A 165 -0.18 23.93 34.57
CA ALA A 165 -0.91 24.89 35.38
C ALA A 165 -2.16 25.41 34.65
N GLY A 166 -3.06 26.06 35.36
CA GLY A 166 -4.14 26.84 34.73
C GLY A 166 -3.59 28.09 34.04
N GLY A 167 -4.29 28.58 33.01
CA GLY A 167 -3.91 29.73 32.18
C GLY A 167 -4.17 31.09 32.83
N LYS A 168 -4.76 31.13 34.03
CA LYS A 168 -4.94 32.39 34.78
C LYS A 168 -3.61 32.85 35.36
N ALA A 169 -3.39 34.16 35.42
CA ALA A 169 -2.15 34.74 35.94
C ALA A 169 -1.77 34.26 37.36
N ALA A 170 -2.76 34.03 38.23
CA ALA A 170 -2.55 33.48 39.58
C ALA A 170 -2.02 32.03 39.55
N ASP A 171 -2.55 31.20 38.66
CA ASP A 171 -2.17 29.80 38.51
C ASP A 171 -0.77 29.67 37.89
N ILE A 172 -0.47 30.49 36.87
CA ILE A 172 0.86 30.60 36.25
C ILE A 172 1.91 31.00 37.30
N SER A 173 1.61 32.02 38.10
CA SER A 173 2.51 32.47 39.16
C SER A 173 2.69 31.40 40.25
N GLY A 174 1.60 30.72 40.64
CA GLY A 174 1.63 29.61 41.59
C GLY A 174 2.37 28.37 41.10
N ALA A 175 2.45 28.18 39.78
CA ALA A 175 3.18 27.08 39.17
C ALA A 175 4.70 27.17 39.39
N LYS A 176 5.23 28.37 39.64
CA LYS A 176 6.68 28.63 39.82
C LYS A 176 7.51 28.10 38.65
N PHE A 177 7.11 28.46 37.43
CA PHE A 177 7.92 28.18 36.24
C PHE A 177 9.30 28.83 36.35
N ALA A 178 10.28 28.19 35.71
CA ALA A 178 11.63 28.70 35.57
C ALA A 178 11.61 30.00 34.78
N THR A 179 12.32 31.01 35.30
CA THR A 179 12.42 32.33 34.69
C THR A 179 13.74 32.49 33.95
N PHE A 180 13.68 33.09 32.77
CA PHE A 180 14.81 33.32 31.89
C PHE A 180 14.92 34.80 31.51
N THR A 181 16.13 35.19 31.13
CA THR A 181 16.45 36.46 30.47
C THR A 181 17.17 36.12 29.18
N LEU A 182 16.76 36.73 28.07
CA LEU A 182 17.46 36.57 26.79
C LEU A 182 18.69 37.48 26.80
N VAL A 183 19.88 36.89 26.63
CA VAL A 183 21.16 37.61 26.68
C VAL A 183 21.99 37.37 25.43
N GLU A 184 22.86 38.33 25.11
CA GLU A 184 23.91 38.15 24.10
C GLU A 184 24.95 37.14 24.61
N ALA A 185 25.40 36.28 23.71
CA ALA A 185 26.37 35.23 24.00
C ALA A 185 27.78 35.80 24.13
N ASP A 186 28.50 35.35 25.14
CA ASP A 186 29.90 35.74 25.37
C ASP A 186 30.82 35.30 24.22
N GLY A 187 31.92 36.02 24.04
CA GLY A 187 32.97 35.65 23.08
C GLY A 187 33.69 34.38 23.51
N ILE A 188 33.73 33.37 22.63
CA ILE A 188 34.31 32.05 22.91
C ILE A 188 35.51 31.79 22.03
N ALA A 189 36.61 31.38 22.66
CA ALA A 189 37.80 30.95 21.95
C ALA A 189 37.58 29.55 21.35
N LEU A 190 37.54 29.46 20.02
CA LEU A 190 37.30 28.21 19.31
C LEU A 190 38.56 27.33 19.27
N ASN A 191 38.39 26.03 19.46
CA ASN A 191 39.42 25.02 19.22
C ASN A 191 39.45 24.63 17.72
N ALA A 192 40.42 23.80 17.32
CA ALA A 192 40.57 23.43 15.90
C ALA A 192 39.35 22.69 15.34
N LYS A 193 38.72 21.81 16.14
CA LYS A 193 37.51 21.08 15.75
C LYS A 193 36.38 22.04 15.39
N GLN A 194 36.10 23.02 16.25
CA GLN A 194 35.01 23.96 16.04
C GLN A 194 35.27 24.95 14.91
N ILE A 195 36.53 25.34 14.69
CA ILE A 195 36.91 26.15 13.52
C ILE A 195 36.69 25.35 12.23
N ASN A 196 37.25 24.13 12.15
CA ASN A 196 37.21 23.32 10.92
C ASN A 196 35.79 22.89 10.53
N THR A 197 34.93 22.66 11.51
CA THR A 197 33.52 22.30 11.28
C THR A 197 32.60 23.51 11.19
N LYS A 198 33.10 24.74 11.44
CA LYS A 198 32.29 25.94 11.65
C LYS A 198 31.13 25.68 12.62
N LEU A 199 31.44 25.18 13.81
CA LEU A 199 30.46 24.78 14.84
C LEU A 199 29.42 23.74 14.34
N GLY A 200 29.83 22.82 13.45
CA GLY A 200 28.98 21.73 12.94
C GLY A 200 28.25 22.02 11.62
N ILE A 201 28.48 23.18 10.99
CA ILE A 201 27.89 23.53 9.69
C ILE A 201 28.46 22.67 8.55
N GLN A 202 29.74 22.30 8.63
CA GLN A 202 30.46 21.58 7.56
C GLN A 202 31.29 20.40 8.10
N ASP A 203 31.67 19.48 7.20
CA ASP A 203 32.70 18.48 7.51
C ASP A 203 34.06 19.16 7.71
N ALA A 204 34.82 18.72 8.71
CA ALA A 204 36.11 19.29 9.07
C ALA A 204 37.14 19.24 7.93
N ALA A 205 37.00 18.31 6.97
CA ALA A 205 37.90 18.17 5.83
C ALA A 205 37.64 19.19 4.70
N ASN A 206 36.49 19.88 4.70
CA ASN A 206 36.14 20.83 3.64
C ASN A 206 37.07 22.07 3.62
N GLY A 207 37.75 22.36 4.73
CA GLY A 207 38.58 23.55 4.87
C GLY A 207 37.73 24.79 5.11
N VAL A 208 38.33 25.81 5.72
CA VAL A 208 37.63 27.00 6.18
C VAL A 208 38.03 28.19 5.30
N LYS A 209 37.01 28.92 4.83
CA LYS A 209 37.13 30.28 4.31
C LYS A 209 36.25 31.20 5.15
N LEU A 210 36.79 32.35 5.51
CA LEU A 210 36.13 33.38 6.30
C LEU A 210 35.81 34.59 5.42
N THR A 211 34.78 35.35 5.82
CA THR A 211 34.40 36.57 5.11
C THR A 211 34.95 37.77 5.87
N PHE A 212 35.61 38.68 5.17
CA PHE A 212 36.13 39.93 5.71
C PHE A 212 35.34 41.10 5.12
N ASN A 213 35.01 42.10 5.93
CA ASN A 213 34.34 43.32 5.48
C ASN A 213 34.92 44.57 6.19
N PRO A 214 35.69 45.42 5.49
CA PRO A 214 36.21 45.21 4.14
C PRO A 214 37.27 44.09 4.09
N ASP A 215 37.43 43.42 2.95
CA ASP A 215 38.57 42.53 2.65
C ASP A 215 39.68 43.28 1.89
N ARG A 216 40.77 42.59 1.56
CA ARG A 216 41.82 43.09 0.67
C ARG A 216 41.24 43.52 -0.68
N ASN A 217 41.87 44.51 -1.29
CA ASN A 217 41.41 45.10 -2.54
C ASN A 217 42.61 45.63 -3.34
N ASN A 218 42.53 45.59 -4.67
CA ASN A 218 43.56 46.10 -5.60
C ASN A 218 45.00 45.63 -5.27
N THR A 219 45.18 44.37 -4.86
CA THR A 219 46.49 43.80 -4.50
C THR A 219 46.62 42.35 -4.95
N SER A 220 47.86 41.92 -5.25
CA SER A 220 48.18 40.51 -5.57
C SER A 220 48.50 39.67 -4.33
N LEU A 221 48.57 40.29 -3.15
CA LEU A 221 48.82 39.59 -1.89
C LEU A 221 47.56 38.88 -1.45
N GLU A 222 47.61 37.58 -1.23
CA GLU A 222 46.47 36.80 -0.78
C GLU A 222 46.13 37.09 0.69
N ASN A 223 44.84 37.10 1.01
CA ASN A 223 44.36 36.98 2.38
C ASN A 223 44.31 35.48 2.72
N PRO A 224 45.15 35.00 3.67
CA PRO A 224 45.26 33.58 3.96
C PRO A 224 44.02 33.00 4.66
N PHE A 225 43.04 33.83 5.02
CA PHE A 225 41.81 33.42 5.70
C PHE A 225 40.55 33.49 4.82
N SER A 226 40.52 34.34 3.78
CA SER A 226 39.35 34.49 2.90
C SER A 226 39.55 33.92 1.48
N ASP A 227 40.76 34.03 0.89
CA ASP A 227 41.03 33.49 -0.45
C ASP A 227 41.28 32.00 -0.48
N VAL A 228 41.98 31.54 0.55
CA VAL A 228 42.57 30.22 0.61
C VAL A 228 41.88 29.42 1.70
N ALA A 229 41.44 28.22 1.36
CA ALA A 229 40.88 27.32 2.37
C ALA A 229 41.99 26.85 3.31
N PHE A 230 41.75 26.94 4.62
CA PHE A 230 42.69 26.51 5.65
C PHE A 230 42.13 25.40 6.55
N ILE A 231 43.03 24.71 7.24
CA ILE A 231 42.74 23.72 8.30
C ILE A 231 43.45 24.17 9.58
N ALA A 232 42.69 24.31 10.65
CA ALA A 232 43.19 24.56 12.00
C ALA A 232 43.69 23.27 12.65
N LYS A 233 44.73 23.36 13.47
CA LYS A 233 45.29 22.26 14.27
C LYS A 233 45.50 22.71 15.70
N ASP A 234 45.05 21.90 16.66
CA ASP A 234 45.20 22.21 18.08
C ASP A 234 46.67 22.33 18.47
N THR A 235 46.94 23.17 19.47
CA THR A 235 48.27 23.32 20.06
C THR A 235 48.26 22.90 21.52
N LYS A 236 49.44 22.78 22.15
CA LYS A 236 49.55 22.52 23.59
C LYS A 236 49.26 23.77 24.44
N ASP A 237 49.08 24.95 23.84
CA ASP A 237 48.99 26.24 24.52
C ASP A 237 47.54 26.67 24.81
N GLY A 238 46.64 25.72 25.04
CA GLY A 238 45.23 26.01 25.28
C GLY A 238 44.49 26.42 24.00
N SER A 239 43.78 27.54 24.01
CA SER A 239 42.86 27.96 22.93
C SER A 239 43.52 28.47 21.63
N PHE A 240 44.85 28.41 21.53
CA PHE A 240 45.55 28.77 20.28
C PHE A 240 45.61 27.57 19.33
N VAL A 241 45.47 27.84 18.03
CA VAL A 241 45.58 26.86 16.95
C VAL A 241 46.68 27.27 15.98
N ASN A 242 47.28 26.29 15.32
CA ASN A 242 48.05 26.54 14.10
C ASN A 242 47.09 26.53 12.90
N VAL A 243 47.39 27.33 11.89
CA VAL A 243 46.63 27.35 10.62
C VAL A 243 47.50 26.76 9.52
N THR A 244 46.92 25.86 8.73
CA THR A 244 47.60 25.25 7.57
C THR A 244 46.81 25.46 6.30
N ARG A 245 47.48 25.75 5.18
CA ARG A 245 46.84 25.84 3.86
C ARG A 245 46.37 24.45 3.42
N LYS A 246 45.10 24.32 3.05
CA LYS A 246 44.49 23.02 2.70
C LYS A 246 45.18 22.35 1.50
N ALA A 247 45.61 23.13 0.51
CA ALA A 247 46.17 22.61 -0.74
C ALA A 247 47.49 21.82 -0.55
N ASP A 248 48.33 22.21 0.41
CA ASP A 248 49.69 21.68 0.56
C ASP A 248 50.16 21.48 2.01
N ASN A 249 49.25 21.65 2.99
CA ASN A 249 49.49 21.46 4.42
C ASN A 249 50.60 22.34 5.02
N GLN A 250 50.98 23.46 4.38
CA GLN A 250 51.99 24.37 4.93
C GLN A 250 51.42 25.26 6.03
N TYR A 251 52.20 25.49 7.09
CA TYR A 251 51.84 26.33 8.23
C TYR A 251 51.92 27.81 7.88
N LEU A 252 50.83 28.52 8.15
CA LEU A 252 50.77 29.97 8.10
C LEU A 252 51.52 30.56 9.31
N HIS A 253 52.28 31.62 9.07
CA HIS A 253 52.90 32.41 10.14
C HIS A 253 53.03 33.87 9.71
N VAL A 254 53.19 34.74 10.70
CA VAL A 254 53.69 36.10 10.45
C VAL A 254 55.15 35.99 10.01
N ASP A 255 55.47 36.59 8.86
CA ASP A 255 56.80 36.50 8.25
C ASP A 255 57.81 37.39 8.98
N THR A 256 59.09 37.08 8.79
CA THR A 256 60.23 37.93 9.14
C THR A 256 60.51 38.94 8.03
N ALA A 257 59.45 39.55 7.50
CA ALA A 257 59.50 40.56 6.46
C ALA A 257 58.29 41.47 6.57
N TYR A 258 58.45 42.72 6.12
CA TYR A 258 57.35 43.65 5.96
C TYR A 258 56.86 43.63 4.51
N THR A 259 55.57 43.82 4.32
CA THR A 259 54.91 43.87 3.00
C THR A 259 55.41 45.04 2.15
N ASN A 260 55.76 46.16 2.79
CA ASN A 260 56.25 47.37 2.14
C ASN A 260 57.67 47.73 2.61
N LYS A 261 58.43 48.35 1.70
CA LYS A 261 59.84 48.71 1.92
C LYS A 261 60.03 50.17 2.37
N ASN A 262 59.18 51.06 1.88
CA ASN A 262 59.14 52.50 2.18
C ASN A 262 57.72 52.83 2.67
N SER A 263 57.55 53.71 3.66
CA SER A 263 56.30 54.05 4.42
C SER A 263 56.02 53.20 5.68
N ASP A 264 54.78 53.27 6.21
CA ASP A 264 54.30 52.57 7.41
C ASP A 264 54.42 51.06 7.27
N LYS A 265 55.11 50.39 8.19
CA LYS A 265 55.51 49.00 8.02
C LYS A 265 54.39 48.02 8.36
N PHE A 266 53.95 47.23 7.39
CA PHE A 266 52.92 46.19 7.57
C PHE A 266 53.53 44.80 7.66
N LEU A 267 53.18 44.04 8.69
CA LEU A 267 53.66 42.66 8.85
C LEU A 267 53.05 41.77 7.76
N ALA A 268 53.89 40.96 7.11
CA ALA A 268 53.47 40.04 6.06
C ALA A 268 53.08 38.67 6.63
N PHE A 269 52.29 37.91 5.86
CA PHE A 269 52.00 36.50 6.10
C PHE A 269 52.73 35.62 5.09
N ASN A 270 53.21 34.46 5.53
CA ASN A 270 53.89 33.50 4.64
C ASN A 270 53.67 32.05 5.12
N TYR A 271 54.03 31.08 4.27
CA TYR A 271 53.81 29.65 4.49
C TYR A 271 55.12 28.87 4.61
N LYS A 272 55.19 27.89 5.52
CA LYS A 272 56.33 26.97 5.67
C LYS A 272 55.87 25.55 5.99
N LYS A 273 56.58 24.54 5.48
CA LYS A 273 56.33 23.12 5.83
C LYS A 273 56.50 22.82 7.32
N ALA A 274 57.44 23.50 7.98
CA ALA A 274 57.66 23.42 9.41
C ALA A 274 58.10 24.78 9.94
N LEU A 275 57.62 25.15 11.13
CA LEU A 275 58.03 26.37 11.83
C LEU A 275 59.20 26.04 12.78
N SER A 276 60.24 26.88 12.76
CA SER A 276 61.31 26.80 13.75
C SER A 276 60.79 27.18 15.14
N THR A 277 61.53 26.81 16.19
CA THR A 277 61.19 27.16 17.58
C THR A 277 60.94 28.66 17.77
N ASP A 278 61.75 29.49 17.10
CA ASP A 278 61.66 30.96 17.21
C ASP A 278 60.46 31.56 16.45
N LEU A 279 59.91 30.82 15.48
CA LEU A 279 58.73 31.22 14.69
C LEU A 279 57.44 30.53 15.15
N ALA A 280 57.52 29.55 16.06
CA ALA A 280 56.39 28.73 16.47
C ALA A 280 55.23 29.57 17.02
N ASP A 281 55.52 30.61 17.83
CA ASP A 281 54.49 31.50 18.36
C ASP A 281 53.99 32.55 17.34
N GLN A 282 54.73 32.80 16.25
CA GLN A 282 54.23 33.63 15.13
C GLN A 282 53.26 32.86 14.22
N GLY A 283 53.16 31.54 14.36
CA GLY A 283 52.22 30.68 13.63
C GLY A 283 51.01 30.24 14.45
N LYS A 284 50.86 30.73 15.69
CA LYS A 284 49.75 30.41 16.58
C LYS A 284 48.72 31.53 16.57
N PHE A 285 47.47 31.16 16.35
CA PHE A 285 46.33 32.05 16.17
C PHE A 285 45.26 31.74 17.21
N LEU A 286 44.64 32.78 17.76
CA LEU A 286 43.48 32.71 18.64
C LEU A 286 42.25 33.17 17.86
N PHE A 287 41.25 32.31 17.76
CA PHE A 287 39.97 32.60 17.12
C PHE A 287 38.92 32.80 18.20
N THR A 288 38.47 34.03 18.43
CA THR A 288 37.38 34.33 19.37
C THR A 288 36.11 34.65 18.59
N TYR A 289 35.08 33.83 18.77
CA TYR A 289 33.80 33.96 18.09
C TYR A 289 32.72 34.54 19.01
N PHE A 290 31.94 35.47 18.49
CA PHE A 290 30.86 36.19 19.17
C PHE A 290 29.53 35.85 18.46
N PRO A 291 28.78 34.83 18.94
CA PRO A 291 27.66 34.27 18.20
C PRO A 291 26.52 35.23 17.91
N SER A 292 26.19 36.14 18.83
CA SER A 292 25.03 37.03 18.69
C SER A 292 25.11 38.01 17.52
N HIS A 293 26.31 38.23 16.98
CA HIS A 293 26.55 39.13 15.84
C HIS A 293 27.28 38.44 14.68
N ASP A 294 27.44 37.12 14.72
CA ASP A 294 28.30 36.34 13.81
C ASP A 294 29.69 36.96 13.59
N SER A 295 30.29 37.53 14.65
CA SER A 295 31.56 38.23 14.57
C SER A 295 32.70 37.34 15.07
N LEU A 296 33.81 37.35 14.36
CA LEU A 296 35.02 36.61 14.67
C LEU A 296 36.19 37.58 14.81
N VAL A 297 37.03 37.34 15.81
CA VAL A 297 38.27 38.07 16.05
C VAL A 297 39.42 37.08 15.98
N ILE A 298 40.42 37.37 15.14
CA ILE A 298 41.62 36.55 15.01
C ILE A 298 42.80 37.34 15.54
N GLN A 299 43.57 36.74 16.45
CA GLN A 299 44.80 37.33 16.97
C GLN A 299 45.98 36.38 16.86
N VAL A 300 47.17 36.92 16.63
CA VAL A 300 48.42 36.16 16.62
C VAL A 300 49.03 36.14 18.02
N LYS A 301 49.48 34.96 18.47
CA LYS A 301 50.12 34.78 19.79
C LYS A 301 51.33 35.69 19.95
N GLN A 302 52.23 35.74 18.97
CA GLN A 302 53.40 36.63 18.97
C GLN A 302 53.53 37.43 17.67
N ALA A 303 53.52 38.75 17.78
CA ALA A 303 53.88 39.65 16.67
C ALA A 303 55.22 40.33 16.96
N THR A 304 56.22 40.11 16.10
CA THR A 304 57.54 40.72 16.21
C THR A 304 57.66 41.89 15.25
N ARG A 305 58.28 42.99 15.68
CA ARG A 305 58.54 44.17 14.86
C ARG A 305 60.00 44.60 15.05
N LEU A 306 60.65 45.03 13.97
CA LEU A 306 61.98 45.62 14.03
C LEU A 306 61.91 47.00 14.70
N SER A 307 62.90 47.31 15.53
CA SER A 307 63.06 48.63 16.17
C SER A 307 64.25 49.38 15.59
N ALA A 308 64.44 50.64 16.03
CA ALA A 308 65.58 51.44 15.60
C ALA A 308 66.94 50.79 15.97
N SER A 309 66.98 50.06 17.10
CA SER A 309 68.18 49.40 17.63
C SER A 309 68.38 47.96 17.14
N VAL A 310 67.32 47.28 16.66
CA VAL A 310 67.40 45.90 16.16
C VAL A 310 66.79 45.82 14.75
N LYS A 311 67.66 45.78 13.74
CA LYS A 311 67.29 45.69 12.31
C LYS A 311 67.33 44.27 11.73
N ASP A 312 67.71 43.29 12.54
CA ASP A 312 67.79 41.88 12.17
C ASP A 312 66.64 41.10 12.82
N TRP A 313 65.90 40.34 12.01
CA TRP A 313 64.72 39.61 12.47
C TRP A 313 65.07 38.47 13.42
N LYS A 314 66.20 37.78 13.23
CA LYS A 314 66.61 36.68 14.11
C LYS A 314 66.89 37.18 15.54
N LYS A 315 67.52 38.35 15.67
CA LYS A 315 67.67 39.05 16.96
C LYS A 315 66.34 39.62 17.48
N ALA A 316 65.48 40.15 16.61
CA ALA A 316 64.20 40.72 17.03
C ALA A 316 63.27 39.67 17.66
N LEU A 317 63.22 38.45 17.11
CA LEU A 317 62.42 37.33 17.62
C LEU A 317 62.77 36.95 19.06
N THR A 318 64.02 37.18 19.49
CA THR A 318 64.52 36.83 20.83
C THR A 318 64.61 38.02 21.80
N THR A 319 64.43 39.26 21.33
CA THR A 319 64.56 40.47 22.16
C THR A 319 63.25 40.88 22.84
N ALA A 320 63.22 40.89 24.17
CA ALA A 320 62.09 41.42 24.95
C ALA A 320 61.92 42.93 24.69
N GLY A 321 60.80 43.34 24.08
CA GLY A 321 60.53 44.73 23.65
C GLY A 321 60.26 44.88 22.14
N ASN A 322 60.76 43.94 21.32
CA ASN A 322 60.45 43.89 19.89
C ASN A 322 59.31 42.93 19.56
N LYS A 323 58.82 42.18 20.55
CA LYS A 323 57.73 41.22 20.43
C LYS A 323 56.58 41.58 21.34
N THR A 324 55.37 41.44 20.81
CA THR A 324 54.11 41.52 21.57
C THR A 324 53.55 40.11 21.67
N ILE A 325 53.39 39.60 22.89
CA ILE A 325 52.84 38.27 23.16
C ILE A 325 51.48 38.42 23.83
N ILE A 326 50.48 37.67 23.36
CA ILE A 326 49.17 37.56 24.01
C ILE A 326 48.99 36.16 24.59
N ALA A 327 48.26 36.08 25.70
CA ALA A 327 47.91 34.81 26.36
C ALA A 327 46.44 34.42 26.15
N ASN A 328 45.57 35.40 25.87
CA ASN A 328 44.14 35.24 25.60
C ASN A 328 43.60 36.50 24.90
N ASN A 329 42.30 36.52 24.65
CA ASN A 329 41.60 37.60 23.94
C ASN A 329 41.43 38.90 24.75
N LYS A 330 41.69 38.90 26.07
CA LYS A 330 41.61 40.12 26.89
C LYS A 330 42.72 41.12 26.55
N THR A 331 43.83 40.65 25.98
CA THR A 331 44.90 41.52 25.52
C THR A 331 44.53 42.07 24.15
N ALA A 332 44.14 43.35 24.09
CA ALA A 332 43.73 44.01 22.85
C ALA A 332 44.91 44.39 21.94
N LYS A 333 45.60 43.38 21.40
CA LYS A 333 46.82 43.48 20.59
C LYS A 333 46.86 42.38 19.52
N ASN A 334 47.74 42.53 18.52
CA ASN A 334 48.04 41.51 17.51
C ASN A 334 46.84 41.00 16.69
N TYR A 335 45.88 41.86 16.36
CA TYR A 335 44.75 41.52 15.50
C TYR A 335 45.18 41.26 14.07
N VAL A 336 44.66 40.19 13.47
CA VAL A 336 44.58 40.08 12.02
C VAL A 336 43.55 41.08 11.54
N THR A 337 43.96 42.03 10.71
CA THR A 337 43.08 43.10 10.22
C THR A 337 43.41 43.47 8.78
N ILE A 338 42.54 44.25 8.15
CA ILE A 338 42.81 44.91 6.87
C ILE A 338 43.29 46.34 7.14
N GLN A 339 44.38 46.76 6.47
CA GLN A 339 44.84 48.15 6.46
C GLN A 339 45.01 48.66 5.03
N ASP A 340 44.83 49.97 4.85
CA ASP A 340 45.09 50.66 3.60
C ASP A 340 46.60 50.79 3.39
N LEU A 341 47.14 50.08 2.39
CA LEU A 341 48.51 50.28 1.94
C LEU A 341 48.64 51.60 1.15
N VAL A 342 47.64 51.90 0.32
CA VAL A 342 47.47 53.19 -0.38
C VAL A 342 46.00 53.57 -0.35
N LYS A 343 45.65 54.54 0.51
CA LYS A 343 44.26 54.95 0.74
C LYS A 343 43.57 55.54 -0.51
N ALA A 344 44.30 56.29 -1.33
CA ALA A 344 43.74 56.94 -2.53
C ALA A 344 43.31 55.94 -3.62
N ASP A 345 44.02 54.82 -3.73
CA ASP A 345 43.79 53.78 -4.73
C ASP A 345 43.00 52.58 -4.17
N GLU A 346 42.51 52.73 -2.92
CA GLU A 346 41.82 51.68 -2.16
C GLU A 346 42.59 50.34 -2.12
N ILE A 347 43.93 50.41 -2.15
CA ILE A 347 44.80 49.23 -2.04
C ILE A 347 44.80 48.79 -0.58
N ARG A 348 44.15 47.67 -0.30
CA ARG A 348 43.96 47.11 1.04
C ARG A 348 44.68 45.78 1.16
N ILE A 349 45.39 45.57 2.26
CA ILE A 349 46.13 44.34 2.55
C ILE A 349 45.76 43.79 3.92
N VAL A 350 45.85 42.47 4.07
CA VAL A 350 45.77 41.82 5.38
C VAL A 350 47.11 41.96 6.11
N THR A 351 47.08 42.28 7.41
CA THR A 351 48.28 42.45 8.24
C THR A 351 47.98 42.25 9.72
N ILE A 352 48.96 42.50 10.60
CA ILE A 352 48.83 42.45 12.06
C ILE A 352 48.95 43.85 12.67
N ALA A 353 47.89 44.30 13.35
CA ALA A 353 47.83 45.59 14.04
C ALA A 353 47.32 45.45 15.48
N ASP A 354 47.43 46.52 16.26
CA ASP A 354 46.88 46.58 17.63
C ASP A 354 45.44 47.13 17.66
N VAL A 355 44.88 47.41 16.48
CA VAL A 355 43.50 47.83 16.26
C VAL A 355 42.82 46.87 15.29
N LYS A 356 41.54 46.61 15.51
CA LYS A 356 40.68 45.87 14.58
C LYS A 356 40.04 46.91 13.64
N GLU A 357 40.17 46.71 12.34
CA GLU A 357 39.67 47.63 11.28
C GLU A 357 38.84 46.91 10.19
N THR A 358 38.60 45.61 10.36
CA THR A 358 37.76 44.78 9.49
C THR A 358 36.88 43.87 10.35
N ASP A 359 35.65 43.62 9.91
CA ASP A 359 34.79 42.60 10.51
C ASP A 359 34.99 41.27 9.80
N ILE A 360 35.21 40.23 10.59
CA ILE A 360 35.40 38.86 10.11
C ILE A 360 34.18 38.06 10.56
N THR A 361 33.56 37.30 9.68
CA THR A 361 32.43 36.43 10.04
C THR A 361 32.78 34.95 9.90
N LEU A 362 32.20 34.12 10.77
CA LEU A 362 32.32 32.67 10.68
C LEU A 362 31.31 32.10 9.68
N GLY A 363 30.12 32.72 9.61
CA GLY A 363 28.96 32.25 8.86
C GLY A 363 28.01 31.38 9.68
N PHE A 364 28.04 31.48 11.02
CA PHE A 364 27.18 30.70 11.92
C PHE A 364 26.05 31.59 12.45
N THR A 365 25.04 31.85 11.61
CA THR A 365 23.97 32.84 11.87
C THR A 365 22.56 32.25 11.71
N GLY A 366 21.54 32.97 12.20
CA GLY A 366 20.12 32.78 11.93
C GLY A 366 19.48 31.47 12.43
N CYS A 367 18.16 31.39 12.25
CA CYS A 367 17.33 30.22 12.64
C CYS A 367 17.50 29.03 11.69
N VAL A 368 17.95 29.28 10.46
CA VAL A 368 18.17 28.27 9.41
C VAL A 368 19.66 28.20 9.08
N GLN A 369 20.14 27.07 8.59
CA GLN A 369 21.53 26.88 8.18
C GLN A 369 21.75 27.47 6.78
N ALA A 370 22.49 28.59 6.67
CA ALA A 370 22.94 29.09 5.38
C ALA A 370 24.15 28.28 4.88
N GLY A 371 24.14 27.84 3.61
CA GLY A 371 25.30 27.24 2.93
C GLY A 371 25.70 25.83 3.35
N THR A 372 24.73 24.93 3.58
CA THR A 372 25.00 23.50 3.85
C THR A 372 24.80 22.62 2.62
N ASP A 373 25.56 21.54 2.54
CA ASP A 373 25.41 20.44 1.59
C ASP A 373 24.48 19.33 2.11
N LYS A 374 24.01 19.42 3.37
CA LYS A 374 23.06 18.49 3.96
C LYS A 374 21.71 18.57 3.24
N VAL A 375 21.13 17.40 2.97
CA VAL A 375 19.78 17.25 2.45
C VAL A 375 19.04 16.15 3.21
N SER A 376 17.73 16.07 3.00
CA SER A 376 16.87 15.03 3.55
C SER A 376 16.08 14.35 2.43
N LEU A 377 15.41 13.25 2.80
CA LEU A 377 14.40 12.59 1.98
C LEU A 377 13.05 12.77 2.66
N GLU A 378 12.00 12.96 1.86
CA GLU A 378 10.64 12.88 2.38
C GLU A 378 10.34 11.52 2.99
N ASP A 379 9.42 11.48 3.95
CA ASP A 379 8.97 10.21 4.51
C ASP A 379 8.38 9.33 3.39
N GLY A 380 8.72 8.04 3.39
CA GLY A 380 8.25 7.13 2.35
C GLY A 380 9.00 5.81 2.25
N LEU A 381 8.68 5.07 1.20
CA LEU A 381 9.31 3.80 0.85
C LEU A 381 10.24 3.99 -0.35
N TYR A 382 11.44 3.42 -0.29
CA TYR A 382 12.50 3.69 -1.26
C TYR A 382 13.26 2.43 -1.67
N VAL A 383 13.82 2.47 -2.87
CA VAL A 383 14.89 1.57 -3.31
C VAL A 383 16.20 2.36 -3.37
N ILE A 384 17.30 1.74 -2.91
CA ILE A 384 18.60 2.40 -2.75
C ILE A 384 19.63 1.66 -3.58
N GLN A 385 20.31 2.39 -4.46
CA GLN A 385 21.32 1.84 -5.37
C GLN A 385 22.64 2.61 -5.23
N ASN A 386 23.76 1.90 -5.26
CA ASN A 386 25.08 2.51 -5.38
C ASN A 386 25.28 2.97 -6.84
N ALA A 387 25.59 4.25 -7.03
CA ALA A 387 25.64 4.87 -8.35
C ALA A 387 26.83 4.39 -9.21
N GLU A 388 27.92 3.92 -8.58
CA GLU A 388 29.12 3.44 -9.28
C GLU A 388 28.95 1.98 -9.71
N THR A 389 28.52 1.12 -8.77
CA THR A 389 28.43 -0.33 -9.00
C THR A 389 27.10 -0.79 -9.59
N ASN A 390 26.08 0.08 -9.59
CA ASN A 390 24.70 -0.25 -9.93
C ASN A 390 24.06 -1.36 -9.06
N LYS A 391 24.66 -1.69 -7.91
CA LYS A 391 24.13 -2.67 -6.97
C LYS A 391 23.09 -2.05 -6.04
N TYR A 392 22.10 -2.83 -5.65
CA TYR A 392 21.03 -2.42 -4.74
C TYR A 392 21.36 -2.81 -3.30
N LEU A 393 21.00 -1.95 -2.35
CA LEU A 393 21.09 -2.27 -0.94
C LEU A 393 19.89 -3.15 -0.54
N ALA A 394 20.14 -4.37 -0.09
CA ALA A 394 19.09 -5.32 0.25
C ALA A 394 19.56 -6.41 1.22
N SER A 395 18.65 -7.27 1.64
CA SER A 395 18.96 -8.57 2.25
C SER A 395 18.40 -9.68 1.36
N PRO A 396 19.16 -10.20 0.38
CA PRO A 396 18.67 -11.21 -0.56
C PRO A 396 18.30 -12.52 0.16
N ILE A 397 17.63 -13.44 -0.54
CA ILE A 397 17.12 -14.69 0.05
C ILE A 397 18.23 -15.49 0.76
N HIS A 398 19.45 -15.52 0.24
CA HIS A 398 20.56 -16.25 0.87
C HIS A 398 21.18 -15.55 2.09
N VAL A 399 20.73 -14.35 2.43
CA VAL A 399 21.12 -13.63 3.64
C VAL A 399 19.97 -13.58 4.66
N ASP A 400 18.73 -13.54 4.16
CA ASP A 400 17.48 -13.69 4.93
C ASP A 400 17.41 -12.93 6.27
N GLY A 401 17.82 -11.66 6.26
CA GLY A 401 17.72 -10.77 7.41
C GLY A 401 18.94 -10.75 8.32
N ALA A 402 19.93 -11.61 8.09
CA ALA A 402 21.17 -11.65 8.87
C ALA A 402 22.05 -10.40 8.67
N ALA A 403 22.05 -9.85 7.46
CA ALA A 403 22.82 -8.66 7.11
C ALA A 403 22.17 -7.85 5.98
N SER A 404 22.66 -6.63 5.77
CA SER A 404 22.39 -5.86 4.54
C SER A 404 23.61 -5.94 3.64
N GLU A 405 23.42 -6.04 2.33
CA GLU A 405 24.50 -6.16 1.36
C GLU A 405 24.21 -5.36 0.08
N TRP A 406 25.26 -5.13 -0.71
CA TRP A 406 25.15 -4.59 -2.06
C TRP A 406 24.97 -5.73 -3.06
N VAL A 407 23.76 -5.87 -3.59
CA VAL A 407 23.31 -6.99 -4.42
C VAL A 407 23.22 -6.59 -5.89
N THR A 408 23.75 -7.43 -6.78
CA THR A 408 23.54 -7.28 -8.23
C THR A 408 22.16 -7.79 -8.59
N VAL A 409 21.42 -7.04 -9.40
CA VAL A 409 20.09 -7.42 -9.87
C VAL A 409 20.08 -7.38 -11.39
N ASP A 410 19.59 -8.44 -12.02
CA ASP A 410 19.28 -8.43 -13.45
C ASP A 410 17.87 -7.87 -13.67
N LYS A 411 17.78 -6.66 -14.22
CA LYS A 411 16.50 -5.96 -14.43
C LYS A 411 15.60 -6.65 -15.47
N ALA A 412 16.13 -7.53 -16.31
CA ALA A 412 15.33 -8.30 -17.27
C ALA A 412 14.64 -9.50 -16.63
N GLU A 413 15.13 -9.94 -15.47
CA GLU A 413 14.72 -11.19 -14.82
C GLU A 413 14.25 -10.99 -13.37
N GLN A 414 14.37 -9.77 -12.84
CA GLN A 414 14.08 -9.44 -11.45
C GLN A 414 13.52 -8.02 -11.35
N ASN A 415 12.51 -7.87 -10.49
CA ASN A 415 11.86 -6.60 -10.23
C ASN A 415 11.94 -6.25 -8.73
N VAL A 416 12.87 -5.34 -8.39
CA VAL A 416 13.09 -4.89 -7.00
C VAL A 416 11.86 -4.20 -6.39
N MET A 417 10.91 -3.72 -7.20
CA MET A 417 9.66 -3.13 -6.70
C MET A 417 8.70 -4.19 -6.17
N HIS A 418 8.86 -5.46 -6.54
CA HIS A 418 8.06 -6.57 -5.99
C HIS A 418 8.73 -7.30 -4.83
N MET A 419 9.97 -6.92 -4.48
CA MET A 419 10.78 -7.62 -3.49
C MET A 419 11.00 -6.75 -2.24
N PRO A 420 10.20 -6.92 -1.17
CA PRO A 420 10.30 -6.11 0.05
C PRO A 420 11.69 -6.06 0.70
N ALA A 421 12.49 -7.11 0.58
CA ALA A 421 13.89 -7.14 1.00
C ALA A 421 14.79 -6.06 0.38
N TYR A 422 14.39 -5.47 -0.76
CA TYR A 422 15.09 -4.37 -1.44
C TYR A 422 14.51 -2.99 -1.13
N GLN A 423 13.41 -2.95 -0.36
CA GLN A 423 12.67 -1.75 -0.06
C GLN A 423 12.98 -1.27 1.35
N TRP A 424 13.09 0.04 1.51
CA TRP A 424 13.50 0.68 2.75
C TRP A 424 12.49 1.75 3.15
N VAL A 425 11.93 1.61 4.34
CA VAL A 425 11.09 2.63 4.97
C VAL A 425 12.02 3.71 5.51
N VAL A 426 11.83 4.94 5.03
CA VAL A 426 12.64 6.11 5.36
C VAL A 426 11.76 7.12 6.09
N LEU A 427 12.18 7.50 7.30
CA LEU A 427 11.49 8.48 8.15
C LEU A 427 12.48 9.53 8.65
N LYS A 428 12.16 10.82 8.46
CA LYS A 428 12.90 11.94 9.05
C LYS A 428 12.97 11.81 10.57
N THR A 429 14.14 12.09 11.14
CA THR A 429 14.34 12.12 12.60
C THR A 429 13.95 13.46 13.22
N LYS A 430 14.00 14.56 12.43
CA LYS A 430 13.55 15.89 12.82
C LYS A 430 12.26 16.22 12.08
N THR A 431 11.24 16.64 12.82
CA THR A 431 9.89 16.93 12.30
C THR A 431 9.56 18.42 12.28
N SER A 432 10.44 19.27 12.83
CA SER A 432 10.26 20.72 12.81
C SER A 432 10.52 21.29 11.42
N GLU A 433 9.62 22.16 10.93
CA GLU A 433 9.67 22.78 9.60
C GLU A 433 11.03 23.43 9.28
N TYR A 434 11.69 24.01 10.28
CA TYR A 434 13.00 24.66 10.15
C TYR A 434 14.12 23.74 9.64
N PHE A 435 13.99 22.42 9.85
CA PHE A 435 15.04 21.43 9.54
C PHE A 435 14.53 20.24 8.73
N LEU A 436 13.28 20.27 8.23
CA LEU A 436 12.74 19.18 7.40
C LEU A 436 13.58 18.94 6.14
N SER A 437 14.15 19.99 5.54
CA SER A 437 14.94 19.89 4.31
C SER A 437 16.34 19.30 4.52
N THR A 438 16.86 19.32 5.75
CA THR A 438 18.22 18.84 6.10
C THR A 438 18.20 17.71 7.13
N SER A 439 17.02 17.28 7.59
CA SER A 439 16.84 16.26 8.61
C SER A 439 17.61 14.98 8.25
N PRO A 440 18.35 14.39 9.21
CA PRO A 440 18.73 13.00 9.10
C PRO A 440 17.51 12.09 8.95
N VAL A 441 17.73 10.88 8.45
CA VAL A 441 16.67 9.89 8.24
C VAL A 441 16.98 8.57 8.94
N ASN A 442 15.95 7.97 9.54
CA ASN A 442 15.94 6.58 9.93
C ASN A 442 15.53 5.74 8.72
N VAL A 443 16.29 4.70 8.44
CA VAL A 443 16.13 3.82 7.28
C VAL A 443 16.03 2.40 7.79
N THR A 444 14.90 1.72 7.54
CA THR A 444 14.66 0.34 8.01
C THR A 444 14.18 -0.51 6.84
N ASN A 445 14.68 -1.74 6.74
CA ASN A 445 14.25 -2.63 5.67
C ASN A 445 12.77 -2.99 5.82
N ARG A 446 12.02 -3.05 4.71
CA ARG A 446 10.57 -3.34 4.72
C ARG A 446 10.28 -4.78 5.14
N GLU A 447 11.15 -5.73 4.80
CA GLU A 447 10.98 -7.15 5.13
C GLU A 447 11.64 -7.57 6.45
N TYR A 448 12.80 -6.98 6.78
CA TYR A 448 13.59 -7.35 7.96
C TYR A 448 13.79 -6.15 8.89
N PRO A 449 12.88 -5.90 9.85
CA PRO A 449 12.92 -4.70 10.71
C PRO A 449 14.14 -4.64 11.63
N SER A 450 14.84 -5.76 11.81
CA SER A 450 16.11 -5.83 12.52
C SER A 450 17.21 -5.05 11.80
N LEU A 451 17.12 -4.88 10.47
CA LEU A 451 18.10 -4.16 9.65
C LEU A 451 17.77 -2.66 9.61
N LYS A 452 18.57 -1.85 10.30
CA LYS A 452 18.33 -0.41 10.53
C LYS A 452 19.59 0.41 10.31
N ASN A 453 19.46 1.48 9.52
CA ASN A 453 20.54 2.40 9.17
C ASN A 453 21.86 1.69 8.81
N PRO A 454 21.89 0.81 7.79
CA PRO A 454 23.11 0.12 7.40
C PRO A 454 24.31 1.08 7.29
N THR A 455 25.41 0.73 7.96
CA THR A 455 26.62 1.53 8.07
C THR A 455 27.81 0.64 7.74
N TYR A 456 28.70 1.12 6.87
CA TYR A 456 29.89 0.39 6.46
C TYR A 456 30.89 0.31 7.61
N ASN A 457 31.10 -0.90 8.12
CA ASN A 457 32.10 -1.18 9.12
C ASN A 457 33.44 -1.44 8.41
N THR A 458 34.42 -0.56 8.60
CA THR A 458 35.73 -0.67 7.94
C THR A 458 36.59 -1.83 8.47
N THR A 459 36.35 -2.30 9.69
CA THR A 459 37.12 -3.39 10.31
C THR A 459 36.68 -4.74 9.75
N ASP A 460 35.37 -4.99 9.76
CA ASP A 460 34.79 -6.26 9.33
C ASP A 460 34.47 -6.27 7.83
N LYS A 461 34.52 -5.10 7.18
CA LYS A 461 34.19 -4.88 5.76
C LYS A 461 32.77 -5.33 5.38
N VAL A 462 31.84 -5.22 6.33
CA VAL A 462 30.42 -5.55 6.16
C VAL A 462 29.54 -4.37 6.57
N LEU A 463 28.28 -4.36 6.14
CA LEU A 463 27.30 -3.40 6.62
C LEU A 463 26.71 -3.89 7.94
N LYS A 464 26.64 -3.00 8.93
CA LYS A 464 25.99 -3.26 10.22
C LYS A 464 25.03 -2.14 10.56
N ASN A 465 24.12 -2.38 11.50
CA ASN A 465 23.24 -1.33 11.98
C ASN A 465 24.03 -0.16 12.60
N GLY A 466 23.57 1.05 12.34
CA GLY A 466 24.22 2.27 12.83
C GLY A 466 23.25 3.38 13.22
N ALA A 467 23.80 4.59 13.32
CA ALA A 467 23.02 5.79 13.59
C ALA A 467 22.23 6.25 12.35
N SER A 468 21.23 7.11 12.56
CA SER A 468 20.47 7.73 11.46
C SER A 468 21.38 8.36 10.41
N TRP A 469 21.00 8.27 9.15
CA TRP A 469 21.80 8.78 8.05
C TRP A 469 21.62 10.28 7.87
N GLN A 470 22.72 11.02 7.84
CA GLN A 470 22.75 12.36 7.28
C GLN A 470 23.13 12.26 5.80
N LEU A 471 22.22 12.68 4.94
CA LEU A 471 22.48 12.76 3.50
C LEU A 471 23.08 14.11 3.15
N THR A 472 23.89 14.11 2.10
CA THR A 472 24.41 15.32 1.47
C THR A 472 24.23 15.24 -0.04
N GLN A 473 24.19 16.38 -0.71
CA GLN A 473 24.05 16.47 -2.15
C GLN A 473 24.85 17.68 -2.66
N ALA A 474 25.65 17.46 -3.69
CA ALA A 474 26.33 18.56 -4.37
C ALA A 474 25.30 19.44 -5.10
N GLU A 475 25.53 20.75 -5.13
CA GLU A 475 24.63 21.71 -5.77
C GLU A 475 24.32 21.30 -7.22
N GLY A 476 23.03 21.16 -7.56
CA GLY A 476 22.56 20.75 -8.89
C GLY A 476 22.64 19.24 -9.20
N SER A 477 23.17 18.41 -8.30
CA SER A 477 23.24 16.95 -8.48
C SER A 477 21.90 16.28 -8.18
N LYS A 478 21.62 15.15 -8.85
CA LYS A 478 20.51 14.24 -8.52
C LYS A 478 20.94 13.07 -7.62
N LEU A 479 22.25 12.94 -7.38
CA LEU A 479 22.82 11.86 -6.57
C LEU A 479 22.95 12.30 -5.12
N TYR A 480 22.78 11.34 -4.21
CA TYR A 480 22.95 11.54 -2.77
C TYR A 480 24.27 10.95 -2.31
N TYR A 481 24.81 11.47 -1.22
CA TYR A 481 25.97 10.89 -0.55
C TYR A 481 25.65 10.63 0.92
N CYS A 482 26.00 9.43 1.40
CA CYS A 482 25.87 9.02 2.80
C CYS A 482 27.19 8.40 3.27
N LYS A 483 28.00 9.19 3.97
CA LYS A 483 29.31 8.79 4.50
C LYS A 483 29.25 7.54 5.39
N ALA A 484 28.14 7.35 6.11
CA ALA A 484 27.94 6.18 6.96
C ALA A 484 27.77 4.89 6.14
N LEU A 485 27.12 4.96 4.98
CA LEU A 485 26.76 3.79 4.17
C LEU A 485 27.84 3.44 3.13
N SER A 486 28.40 4.43 2.43
CA SER A 486 29.30 4.21 1.29
C SER A 486 30.26 5.40 1.07
N SER A 487 31.41 5.13 0.47
CA SER A 487 32.27 6.18 -0.13
C SER A 487 31.72 6.73 -1.44
N ASP A 488 30.79 6.01 -2.07
CA ASP A 488 30.26 6.34 -3.39
C ASP A 488 28.94 7.10 -3.29
N SER A 489 28.55 7.71 -4.40
CA SER A 489 27.24 8.33 -4.55
C SER A 489 26.12 7.29 -4.65
N LEU A 490 24.90 7.71 -4.35
CA LEU A 490 23.70 6.87 -4.26
C LEU A 490 22.62 7.40 -5.20
N VAL A 491 21.91 6.47 -5.85
CA VAL A 491 20.61 6.72 -6.50
C VAL A 491 19.54 6.22 -5.53
N ILE A 492 18.72 7.14 -5.03
CA ILE A 492 17.65 6.83 -4.07
C ILE A 492 16.32 7.14 -4.73
N THR A 493 15.51 6.11 -4.98
CA THR A 493 14.26 6.22 -5.76
C THR A 493 13.06 5.98 -4.86
N LYS A 494 12.16 6.98 -4.77
CA LYS A 494 10.91 6.85 -4.01
C LYS A 494 9.94 5.94 -4.75
N ILE A 495 9.31 5.01 -4.04
CA ILE A 495 8.21 4.20 -4.52
C ILE A 495 6.92 4.98 -4.28
N THR A 496 6.24 5.37 -5.36
CA THR A 496 4.97 6.11 -5.32
C THR A 496 3.80 5.32 -5.90
N ASP A 497 4.06 4.13 -6.45
CA ASP A 497 3.03 3.26 -6.99
C ASP A 497 2.13 2.74 -5.86
N LYS A 498 0.84 3.09 -5.93
CA LYS A 498 -0.16 2.70 -4.93
C LYS A 498 -0.40 1.19 -4.90
N ASN A 499 -0.19 0.50 -6.02
CA ASN A 499 -0.32 -0.96 -6.07
C ASN A 499 0.82 -1.61 -5.28
N ILE A 500 2.04 -1.05 -5.32
CA ILE A 500 3.19 -1.58 -4.56
C ILE A 500 3.15 -1.17 -3.08
N LEU A 501 2.70 0.06 -2.80
CA LEU A 501 2.54 0.55 -1.43
C LEU A 501 1.41 -0.19 -0.70
N GLY A 502 0.27 -0.35 -1.36
CA GLY A 502 -0.96 -0.90 -0.79
C GLY A 502 -1.11 -2.42 -0.90
N ASP A 503 -0.26 -3.11 -1.66
CA ASP A 503 -0.26 -4.57 -1.70
C ASP A 503 0.31 -5.15 -0.40
N LYS A 504 -0.58 -5.80 0.37
CA LYS A 504 -0.23 -6.49 1.60
C LYS A 504 0.43 -7.84 1.36
N TYR A 505 0.31 -8.43 0.17
CA TYR A 505 0.90 -9.72 -0.19
C TYR A 505 2.22 -9.59 -0.95
N LEU A 506 2.71 -8.35 -1.14
CA LEU A 506 3.90 -8.07 -1.93
C LEU A 506 5.10 -8.94 -1.53
N GLY A 507 5.72 -9.58 -2.52
CA GLY A 507 6.89 -10.45 -2.33
C GLY A 507 6.58 -11.91 -2.02
N TYR A 508 5.32 -12.27 -1.75
CA TYR A 508 4.90 -13.66 -1.57
C TYR A 508 3.62 -13.98 -2.36
N LYS A 509 3.56 -15.14 -3.00
CA LYS A 509 2.33 -15.55 -3.71
C LYS A 509 1.22 -15.81 -2.69
N TYR A 510 0.16 -14.99 -2.77
CA TYR A 510 -1.12 -15.28 -2.14
C TYR A 510 -2.07 -15.94 -3.14
N LEU A 511 -2.77 -16.97 -2.70
CA LEU A 511 -3.80 -17.67 -3.45
C LEU A 511 -5.11 -17.56 -2.66
N THR A 512 -6.15 -17.08 -3.32
CA THR A 512 -7.50 -17.04 -2.78
C THR A 512 -8.03 -18.45 -2.52
N ASP A 513 -9.05 -18.56 -1.67
CA ASP A 513 -9.69 -19.85 -1.40
C ASP A 513 -10.21 -20.53 -2.67
N ASP A 514 -10.61 -19.75 -3.67
CA ASP A 514 -11.11 -20.23 -4.96
C ASP A 514 -9.96 -20.75 -5.85
N GLU A 515 -8.84 -20.03 -5.93
CA GLU A 515 -7.63 -20.50 -6.63
C GLU A 515 -7.10 -21.81 -6.02
N LEU A 516 -7.26 -22.00 -4.71
CA LEU A 516 -6.83 -23.21 -4.01
C LEU A 516 -7.73 -24.43 -4.23
N MET A 517 -8.94 -24.27 -4.80
CA MET A 517 -9.78 -25.41 -5.20
C MET A 517 -9.26 -26.09 -6.46
N ILE A 518 -8.30 -25.47 -7.15
CA ILE A 518 -7.79 -25.94 -8.42
C ILE A 518 -6.75 -27.06 -8.20
N THR A 519 -6.90 -28.15 -8.95
CA THR A 519 -6.12 -29.38 -8.77
C THR A 519 -5.06 -29.63 -9.84
N ASN A 520 -4.87 -28.68 -10.77
CA ASN A 520 -3.99 -28.83 -11.94
C ASN A 520 -2.85 -27.79 -12.01
N TYR A 521 -2.27 -27.42 -10.87
CA TYR A 521 -1.10 -26.55 -10.86
C TYR A 521 0.13 -27.27 -11.43
N ALA A 522 0.88 -26.55 -12.27
CA ALA A 522 2.20 -26.94 -12.75
C ALA A 522 3.25 -25.93 -12.26
N PHE A 523 4.42 -26.43 -11.87
CA PHE A 523 5.53 -25.60 -11.39
C PHE A 523 6.64 -25.56 -12.42
N ASN A 524 6.65 -24.49 -13.21
CA ASN A 524 7.63 -24.28 -14.27
C ASN A 524 8.94 -23.77 -13.68
N TYR A 525 10.05 -24.43 -13.95
CA TYR A 525 11.35 -24.11 -13.39
C TYR A 525 12.04 -22.97 -14.16
N PHE A 526 12.49 -21.94 -13.44
CA PHE A 526 13.34 -20.88 -13.99
C PHE A 526 14.73 -21.43 -14.29
N ASN A 527 15.06 -21.62 -15.57
CA ASN A 527 16.30 -22.22 -16.02
C ASN A 527 16.87 -21.48 -17.24
N PRO A 528 18.17 -21.13 -17.25
CA PRO A 528 18.80 -20.35 -18.32
C PRO A 528 18.87 -21.06 -19.68
N TYR A 529 18.74 -22.39 -19.73
CA TYR A 529 18.81 -23.16 -20.98
C TYR A 529 17.46 -23.31 -21.66
N THR A 530 16.39 -23.46 -20.87
CA THR A 530 15.04 -23.63 -21.41
C THR A 530 13.98 -23.39 -20.33
N MET A 531 12.85 -22.81 -20.74
CA MET A 531 11.72 -22.44 -19.87
C MET A 531 10.56 -23.44 -19.99
N ASP A 532 10.80 -24.64 -20.52
CA ASP A 532 9.81 -25.69 -20.76
C ASP A 532 9.89 -26.83 -19.73
N LYS A 533 10.72 -26.71 -18.69
CA LYS A 533 10.88 -27.76 -17.68
C LYS A 533 10.01 -27.52 -16.47
N TYR A 534 9.45 -28.60 -15.92
CA TYR A 534 8.52 -28.57 -14.81
C TYR A 534 8.94 -29.51 -13.70
N ILE A 535 8.44 -29.25 -12.48
CA ILE A 535 8.49 -30.23 -11.41
C ILE A 535 7.65 -31.44 -11.81
N ALA A 536 8.24 -32.64 -11.75
CA ALA A 536 7.55 -33.88 -12.05
C ALA A 536 8.03 -35.03 -11.17
N GLN A 537 7.14 -36.01 -10.92
CA GLN A 537 7.49 -37.28 -10.32
C GLN A 537 8.33 -38.11 -11.30
N VAL A 538 9.42 -38.67 -10.81
CA VAL A 538 10.25 -39.60 -11.59
C VAL A 538 9.46 -40.88 -11.82
N GLU A 539 9.36 -41.32 -13.07
CA GLU A 539 8.60 -42.52 -13.45
C GLU A 539 9.05 -43.74 -12.64
N GLY A 540 8.10 -44.41 -11.98
CA GLY A 540 8.36 -45.59 -11.15
C GLY A 540 9.04 -45.32 -9.79
N ASP A 541 9.25 -44.06 -9.41
CA ASP A 541 9.84 -43.64 -8.14
C ASP A 541 8.95 -42.59 -7.43
N THR A 542 9.15 -42.40 -6.13
CA THR A 542 8.50 -41.35 -5.32
C THR A 542 9.23 -40.01 -5.39
N THR A 543 10.46 -39.97 -5.93
CA THR A 543 11.27 -38.75 -6.00
C THR A 543 10.76 -37.76 -7.04
N LEU A 544 10.98 -36.47 -6.78
CA LEU A 544 10.63 -35.39 -7.71
C LEU A 544 11.90 -34.85 -8.39
N ASN A 545 11.76 -34.37 -9.62
CA ASN A 545 12.81 -33.66 -10.35
C ASN A 545 12.26 -32.41 -11.05
N ALA A 546 13.15 -31.62 -11.65
CA ALA A 546 12.80 -30.46 -12.50
C ALA A 546 13.39 -30.58 -13.91
N LEU A 547 13.19 -31.73 -14.56
CA LEU A 547 13.78 -32.06 -15.88
C LEU A 547 12.76 -32.36 -16.97
N GLN A 548 11.48 -32.56 -16.64
CA GLN A 548 10.48 -33.04 -17.59
C GLN A 548 9.78 -31.89 -18.31
N GLU A 549 9.43 -32.10 -19.58
CA GLU A 549 8.57 -31.20 -20.36
C GLU A 549 7.09 -31.40 -19.99
N GLU A 550 6.71 -32.64 -19.68
CA GLU A 550 5.39 -32.95 -19.12
C GLU A 550 5.41 -32.79 -17.60
N ALA A 551 4.53 -31.93 -17.10
CA ALA A 551 4.40 -31.65 -15.68
C ALA A 551 3.65 -32.77 -14.94
N THR A 552 4.02 -33.02 -13.69
CA THR A 552 3.07 -33.59 -12.73
C THR A 552 2.14 -32.46 -12.29
N PHE A 553 0.84 -32.75 -12.24
CA PHE A 553 -0.15 -31.79 -11.77
C PHE A 553 -0.32 -31.89 -10.26
N PHE A 554 -0.35 -30.73 -9.62
CA PHE A 554 -0.43 -30.59 -8.18
C PHE A 554 -1.66 -29.80 -7.76
N GLU A 555 -2.11 -30.07 -6.54
CA GLU A 555 -3.08 -29.28 -5.81
C GLU A 555 -2.36 -28.55 -4.67
N LEU A 556 -2.76 -27.32 -4.40
CA LEU A 556 -2.21 -26.50 -3.32
C LEU A 556 -3.16 -26.51 -2.11
N VAL A 557 -2.70 -27.06 -1.00
CA VAL A 557 -3.48 -27.21 0.24
C VAL A 557 -3.17 -26.04 1.17
N LYS A 558 -4.16 -25.16 1.36
CA LYS A 558 -4.07 -24.08 2.37
C LYS A 558 -3.79 -24.60 3.77
N GLN A 559 -2.94 -23.89 4.49
CA GLN A 559 -2.72 -24.11 5.91
C GLN A 559 -3.48 -23.07 6.76
N ASN A 560 -3.79 -23.41 8.01
CA ASN A 560 -4.43 -22.50 8.98
C ASN A 560 -5.71 -21.80 8.45
N ASN A 561 -6.52 -22.49 7.64
CA ASN A 561 -7.69 -21.92 6.95
C ASN A 561 -7.36 -20.70 6.07
N ASN A 562 -6.21 -20.72 5.39
CA ASN A 562 -5.70 -19.64 4.53
C ASN A 562 -5.52 -18.30 5.26
N LYS A 563 -5.33 -18.34 6.58
CA LYS A 563 -5.03 -17.15 7.36
C LYS A 563 -3.62 -16.69 7.11
N THR A 564 -3.47 -15.41 6.83
CA THR A 564 -2.18 -14.77 6.64
C THR A 564 -1.55 -14.39 7.97
N VAL A 565 -0.22 -14.31 7.98
CA VAL A 565 0.58 -13.85 9.13
C VAL A 565 1.30 -12.56 8.72
N ALA A 566 1.18 -11.53 9.55
CA ALA A 566 1.90 -10.27 9.36
C ALA A 566 3.41 -10.47 9.55
N TYR A 567 4.21 -9.83 8.69
CA TYR A 567 5.67 -9.85 8.77
C TYR A 567 6.26 -8.50 8.34
N GLY A 568 7.57 -8.34 8.51
CA GLY A 568 8.27 -7.13 8.11
C GLY A 568 7.99 -5.91 8.97
N TYR A 569 8.26 -4.73 8.42
CA TYR A 569 8.17 -3.45 9.11
C TYR A 569 6.75 -3.22 9.62
N THR A 570 6.61 -2.99 10.92
CA THR A 570 5.30 -2.76 11.53
C THR A 570 4.73 -1.43 11.08
N VAL A 571 3.56 -1.47 10.44
CA VAL A 571 2.84 -0.28 9.99
C VAL A 571 1.71 0.02 10.99
N ASP A 572 1.99 0.91 11.93
CA ASP A 572 1.01 1.42 12.90
C ASP A 572 0.39 2.77 12.45
N ALA A 573 -0.51 3.32 13.27
CA ALA A 573 -1.16 4.60 12.98
C ALA A 573 -0.16 5.78 12.87
N THR A 574 0.96 5.73 13.58
CA THR A 574 2.01 6.77 13.53
C THR A 574 2.74 6.72 12.19
N VAL A 575 3.03 5.52 11.70
CA VAL A 575 3.64 5.31 10.38
C VAL A 575 2.67 5.71 9.28
N GLN A 576 1.39 5.33 9.37
CA GLN A 576 0.39 5.69 8.37
C GLN A 576 0.15 7.20 8.27
N ALA A 577 0.24 7.93 9.38
CA ALA A 577 0.16 9.40 9.36
C ALA A 577 1.33 10.05 8.60
N ARG A 578 2.46 9.35 8.45
CA ARG A 578 3.67 9.84 7.77
C ARG A 578 3.83 9.29 6.34
N ILE A 579 3.36 8.07 6.09
CA ILE A 579 3.44 7.39 4.80
C ILE A 579 2.06 6.85 4.45
N GLU A 580 1.28 7.67 3.77
CA GLU A 580 -0.09 7.33 3.36
C GLU A 580 -0.11 6.11 2.42
N GLY A 581 -0.95 5.13 2.76
CA GLY A 581 -1.24 3.98 1.89
C GLY A 581 -0.24 2.83 1.98
N LEU A 582 0.76 2.90 2.86
CA LEU A 582 1.69 1.78 3.08
C LEU A 582 0.97 0.62 3.78
N ALA A 583 0.91 -0.56 3.16
CA ALA A 583 0.28 -1.73 3.75
C ALA A 583 1.23 -2.50 4.67
N GLN A 584 0.66 -3.06 5.76
CA GLN A 584 1.32 -4.10 6.56
C GLN A 584 1.46 -5.36 5.71
N LEU A 585 2.68 -5.86 5.56
CA LEU A 585 2.92 -7.08 4.78
C LEU A 585 2.40 -8.31 5.51
N GLU A 586 1.86 -9.24 4.72
CA GLU A 586 1.18 -10.47 5.10
C GLU A 586 1.59 -11.61 4.17
N ARG A 587 1.76 -12.82 4.71
CA ARG A 587 2.08 -14.02 3.92
C ARG A 587 1.28 -15.23 4.38
N ALA A 588 1.05 -16.18 3.48
CA ALA A 588 0.31 -17.42 3.73
C ALA A 588 1.13 -18.64 3.33
N THR A 589 0.86 -19.77 3.97
CA THR A 589 1.57 -21.03 3.74
C THR A 589 0.70 -22.08 3.05
N TYR A 590 1.36 -22.93 2.25
CA TYR A 590 0.71 -23.98 1.47
C TYR A 590 1.49 -25.29 1.57
N GLN A 591 0.77 -26.41 1.56
CA GLN A 591 1.32 -27.73 1.28
C GLN A 591 0.96 -28.13 -0.14
N ILE A 592 1.71 -29.05 -0.73
CA ILE A 592 1.56 -29.43 -2.14
C ILE A 592 1.23 -30.92 -2.21
N LYS A 593 0.23 -31.31 -3.00
CA LYS A 593 -0.17 -32.70 -3.17
C LYS A 593 -0.43 -33.09 -4.61
N ALA A 594 -0.38 -34.38 -4.91
CA ALA A 594 -0.89 -34.96 -6.14
C ALA A 594 -1.65 -36.25 -5.80
N GLY A 595 -2.96 -36.26 -6.05
CA GLY A 595 -3.85 -37.31 -5.57
C GLY A 595 -3.87 -37.38 -4.03
N LYS A 596 -3.53 -38.55 -3.48
CA LYS A 596 -3.44 -38.78 -2.02
C LYS A 596 -2.07 -38.45 -1.43
N ASN A 597 -1.05 -38.28 -2.28
CA ASN A 597 0.32 -38.11 -1.85
C ASN A 597 0.67 -36.64 -1.67
N MET A 598 1.45 -36.33 -0.63
CA MET A 598 1.93 -34.98 -0.32
C MET A 598 3.41 -34.88 -0.66
N ILE A 599 3.88 -33.68 -1.01
CA ILE A 599 5.32 -33.40 -1.05
C ILE A 599 5.84 -33.38 0.38
N ALA A 600 6.87 -34.19 0.65
CA ALA A 600 7.52 -34.30 1.94
C ALA A 600 9.04 -34.45 1.78
N VAL A 601 9.80 -34.16 2.84
CA VAL A 601 11.26 -34.37 2.86
C VAL A 601 11.55 -35.83 3.23
N GLY A 602 12.16 -36.56 2.30
CA GLY A 602 12.56 -37.95 2.44
C GLY A 602 14.03 -38.13 2.85
N LYS A 603 14.58 -39.32 2.56
CA LYS A 603 16.00 -39.61 2.79
C LYS A 603 16.90 -38.73 1.92
N GLU A 604 18.11 -38.45 2.42
CA GLU A 604 19.09 -37.59 1.74
C GLU A 604 18.51 -36.20 1.41
N ASN A 605 17.57 -35.72 2.22
CA ASN A 605 16.89 -34.42 2.07
C ASN A 605 16.13 -34.26 0.74
N ARG A 606 15.79 -35.36 0.05
CA ARG A 606 15.09 -35.30 -1.23
C ARG A 606 13.61 -35.06 -1.03
N TYR A 607 13.02 -34.20 -1.85
CA TYR A 607 11.57 -34.10 -1.89
C TYR A 607 10.97 -35.30 -2.61
N VAL A 608 10.01 -35.94 -1.94
CA VAL A 608 9.29 -37.12 -2.41
C VAL A 608 7.79 -36.86 -2.35
N LEU A 609 7.04 -37.54 -3.21
CA LEU A 609 5.58 -37.53 -3.24
C LEU A 609 5.06 -38.79 -2.54
N THR A 610 4.50 -38.64 -1.34
CA THR A 610 4.10 -39.79 -0.48
C THR A 610 3.01 -39.44 0.52
N GLU A 611 2.23 -40.43 0.95
CA GLU A 611 1.28 -40.32 2.07
C GLU A 611 1.91 -40.66 3.44
N ASN A 612 3.16 -41.15 3.46
CA ASN A 612 3.77 -41.78 4.63
C ASN A 612 4.69 -40.86 5.46
N LEU A 613 4.92 -39.63 5.03
CA LEU A 613 5.80 -38.66 5.70
C LEU A 613 5.05 -37.37 6.02
N ALA A 614 5.58 -36.61 6.98
CA ALA A 614 5.05 -35.28 7.29
C ALA A 614 5.15 -34.37 6.06
N PRO A 615 4.05 -33.73 5.62
CA PRO A 615 4.09 -32.83 4.46
C PRO A 615 4.99 -31.61 4.73
N ALA A 616 5.74 -31.20 3.70
CA ALA A 616 6.49 -29.96 3.74
C ALA A 616 5.56 -28.76 3.51
N THR A 617 5.74 -27.71 4.31
CA THR A 617 4.94 -26.49 4.26
C THR A 617 5.78 -25.35 3.69
N PHE A 618 5.26 -24.61 2.71
CA PHE A 618 6.03 -23.58 2.00
C PHE A 618 5.40 -22.20 2.07
N TYR A 619 6.26 -21.19 2.13
CA TYR A 619 5.97 -19.86 1.59
C TYR A 619 6.52 -19.77 0.16
N PHE A 620 5.77 -19.15 -0.74
CA PHE A 620 6.21 -18.90 -2.11
C PHE A 620 6.75 -17.47 -2.23
N LYS A 621 8.07 -17.28 -2.06
CA LYS A 621 8.72 -15.96 -2.05
C LYS A 621 9.20 -15.57 -3.45
N GLU A 622 8.80 -14.42 -3.96
CA GLU A 622 9.19 -13.96 -5.29
C GLU A 622 10.71 -13.74 -5.38
N ASN A 623 11.32 -14.24 -6.46
CA ASN A 623 12.76 -14.10 -6.70
C ASN A 623 13.08 -13.59 -8.12
N ASN A 624 12.24 -13.91 -9.10
CA ASN A 624 12.40 -13.51 -10.49
C ASN A 624 11.06 -13.10 -11.10
N GLU A 625 11.10 -12.27 -12.13
CA GLU A 625 9.95 -11.88 -12.95
C GLU A 625 10.39 -11.84 -14.43
N THR A 626 9.56 -12.41 -15.30
CA THR A 626 9.76 -12.39 -16.76
C THR A 626 8.48 -11.93 -17.44
N GLU A 627 8.46 -11.82 -18.78
CA GLU A 627 7.23 -11.56 -19.54
C GLU A 627 6.12 -12.61 -19.29
N LYS A 628 6.49 -13.83 -18.85
CA LYS A 628 5.52 -14.89 -18.48
C LYS A 628 4.96 -14.73 -17.06
N GLY A 629 5.51 -13.80 -16.27
CA GLY A 629 5.12 -13.52 -14.88
C GLY A 629 6.18 -13.88 -13.85
N CYS A 630 5.78 -13.83 -12.57
CA CYS A 630 6.65 -14.02 -11.41
C CYS A 630 7.00 -15.51 -11.16
N TYR A 631 8.23 -15.73 -10.68
CA TYR A 631 8.77 -17.00 -10.24
C TYR A 631 9.14 -16.92 -8.76
N TYR A 632 8.81 -17.99 -8.04
CA TYR A 632 8.85 -18.03 -6.58
C TYR A 632 9.82 -19.10 -6.08
N ALA A 633 10.69 -18.73 -5.15
CA ALA A 633 11.41 -19.65 -4.31
C ALA A 633 10.45 -20.28 -3.28
N PHE A 634 10.55 -21.58 -3.07
CA PHE A 634 9.71 -22.31 -2.12
C PHE A 634 10.48 -22.40 -0.80
N ILE A 635 10.17 -21.48 0.12
CA ILE A 635 10.85 -21.35 1.41
C ILE A 635 10.16 -22.27 2.41
N ASP A 636 10.93 -23.11 3.11
CA ASP A 636 10.38 -24.00 4.14
C ASP A 636 9.83 -23.16 5.31
N ALA A 637 8.55 -23.34 5.63
CA ALA A 637 7.88 -22.54 6.65
C ALA A 637 7.99 -23.12 8.06
N ASP A 638 8.39 -24.39 8.19
CA ASP A 638 8.46 -25.11 9.44
C ASP A 638 9.85 -25.03 10.07
N ASP A 639 10.91 -24.94 9.27
CA ASP A 639 12.29 -24.78 9.74
C ASP A 639 12.76 -23.31 9.77
N VAL A 640 12.63 -22.67 10.94
CA VAL A 640 12.82 -21.23 11.14
C VAL A 640 13.58 -20.88 12.42
N GLU A 641 14.29 -19.75 12.38
CA GLU A 641 14.77 -19.08 13.58
C GLU A 641 13.69 -18.12 14.11
N LYS A 642 13.49 -18.09 15.43
CA LYS A 642 12.48 -17.23 16.08
C LYS A 642 13.10 -16.37 17.17
N ASP A 643 12.54 -15.17 17.36
CA ASP A 643 12.88 -14.33 18.51
C ASP A 643 12.29 -14.87 19.82
N THR A 644 12.62 -14.21 20.95
CA THR A 644 12.11 -14.60 22.28
C THR A 644 10.60 -14.44 22.45
N LYS A 645 9.91 -13.82 21.49
CA LYS A 645 8.45 -13.67 21.44
C LYS A 645 7.80 -14.64 20.45
N GLY A 646 8.58 -15.47 19.76
CA GLY A 646 8.12 -16.45 18.79
C GLY A 646 7.93 -15.90 17.36
N ASN A 647 8.36 -14.67 17.08
CA ASN A 647 8.31 -14.11 15.72
C ASN A 647 9.43 -14.73 14.87
N VAL A 648 9.11 -15.09 13.62
CA VAL A 648 10.12 -15.61 12.67
C VAL A 648 11.11 -14.50 12.33
N LEU A 649 12.40 -14.78 12.54
CA LEU A 649 13.51 -13.88 12.20
C LEU A 649 14.08 -14.23 10.82
N SER A 650 14.29 -15.52 10.57
CA SER A 650 14.83 -16.10 9.34
C SER A 650 14.34 -17.53 9.15
N PHE A 651 14.56 -18.06 7.96
CA PHE A 651 14.28 -19.41 7.52
C PHE A 651 15.58 -20.18 7.38
N ASN A 652 15.58 -21.48 7.67
CA ASN A 652 16.79 -22.29 7.58
C ASN A 652 16.94 -22.97 6.22
N ASN A 653 15.83 -23.36 5.58
CA ASN A 653 15.85 -24.15 4.34
C ASN A 653 14.89 -23.61 3.26
N LYS A 654 15.14 -24.04 2.03
CA LYS A 654 14.33 -23.82 0.84
C LYS A 654 14.39 -25.04 -0.07
N LEU A 655 13.38 -25.21 -0.92
CA LEU A 655 13.41 -26.23 -1.96
C LEU A 655 14.31 -25.80 -3.12
N GLY A 656 15.19 -26.70 -3.52
CA GLY A 656 16.16 -26.49 -4.58
C GLY A 656 16.26 -27.66 -5.55
N VAL A 657 16.89 -27.41 -6.71
CA VAL A 657 17.20 -28.42 -7.72
C VAL A 657 18.66 -28.85 -7.58
N ALA A 658 18.87 -30.10 -7.19
CA ALA A 658 20.18 -30.73 -7.02
C ALA A 658 20.96 -30.81 -8.34
N ASP A 659 22.17 -30.24 -8.37
CA ASP A 659 23.05 -30.26 -9.56
C ASP A 659 24.16 -31.32 -9.51
N GLN A 660 24.31 -32.00 -8.37
CA GLN A 660 25.28 -33.09 -8.20
C GLN A 660 24.93 -34.36 -9.00
N SER A 661 23.81 -34.39 -9.72
CA SER A 661 23.44 -35.50 -10.60
C SER A 661 22.69 -35.03 -11.84
N LEU A 662 22.81 -35.79 -12.93
CA LEU A 662 22.04 -35.56 -14.18
C LEU A 662 20.53 -35.79 -14.02
N LYS A 663 20.04 -36.15 -12.82
CA LYS A 663 18.63 -36.38 -12.54
C LYS A 663 17.89 -35.12 -12.08
N ALA A 664 18.61 -34.02 -11.77
CA ALA A 664 18.09 -32.76 -11.24
C ALA A 664 16.94 -32.93 -10.23
N LEU A 665 17.19 -33.79 -9.23
CA LEU A 665 16.23 -34.12 -8.20
C LEU A 665 15.93 -32.88 -7.34
N LEU A 666 14.72 -32.80 -6.81
CA LEU A 666 14.39 -31.78 -5.81
C LEU A 666 14.97 -32.16 -4.45
N GLN A 667 15.60 -31.20 -3.78
CA GLN A 667 16.24 -31.39 -2.49
C GLN A 667 16.02 -30.16 -1.60
N GLU A 668 15.89 -30.40 -0.31
CA GLU A 668 15.94 -29.34 0.70
C GLU A 668 17.38 -28.82 0.80
N GLN A 669 17.54 -27.53 0.50
CA GLN A 669 18.79 -26.79 0.52
C GLN A 669 18.76 -25.76 1.64
N VAL A 670 19.92 -25.47 2.23
CA VAL A 670 20.04 -24.41 3.23
C VAL A 670 19.77 -23.04 2.61
N ILE A 671 19.18 -22.12 3.37
CA ILE A 671 18.78 -20.80 2.90
C ILE A 671 19.98 -20.03 2.32
N GLU A 672 21.15 -20.17 2.97
CA GLU A 672 22.42 -19.47 2.71
C GLU A 672 23.05 -19.79 1.35
N GLU A 673 22.54 -20.80 0.65
CA GLU A 673 22.99 -21.09 -0.70
C GLU A 673 22.65 -19.91 -1.63
N VAL A 674 23.68 -19.31 -2.24
CA VAL A 674 23.51 -18.14 -3.12
C VAL A 674 22.57 -18.46 -4.29
N ARG A 675 22.68 -19.68 -4.83
CA ARG A 675 21.76 -20.17 -5.84
C ARG A 675 20.38 -20.40 -5.22
N THR A 676 19.36 -19.87 -5.86
CA THR A 676 17.96 -20.04 -5.43
C THR A 676 17.16 -20.55 -6.62
N SER A 677 16.63 -21.77 -6.52
CA SER A 677 15.66 -22.28 -7.49
C SER A 677 14.34 -21.54 -7.33
N ALA A 678 13.76 -21.13 -8.45
CA ALA A 678 12.47 -20.43 -8.46
C ALA A 678 11.55 -21.05 -9.50
N PHE A 679 10.26 -21.09 -9.19
CA PHE A 679 9.25 -21.74 -10.00
C PHE A 679 8.05 -20.83 -10.24
N ARG A 680 7.57 -20.77 -11.48
CA ARG A 680 6.29 -20.13 -11.78
C ARG A 680 5.18 -21.11 -11.44
N ILE A 681 4.22 -20.63 -10.66
CA ILE A 681 3.03 -21.38 -10.25
C ILE A 681 1.92 -21.01 -11.23
N GLY A 682 1.63 -21.90 -12.18
CA GLY A 682 0.62 -21.69 -13.21
C GLY A 682 -0.39 -22.82 -13.25
N LEU A 683 -1.58 -22.53 -13.79
CA LEU A 683 -2.53 -23.56 -14.18
C LEU A 683 -2.02 -24.26 -15.44
N ALA A 684 -2.25 -25.57 -15.53
CA ALA A 684 -2.12 -26.26 -16.80
C ALA A 684 -3.16 -25.74 -17.81
N ASP A 685 -2.82 -25.65 -19.09
CA ASP A 685 -3.71 -25.23 -20.18
C ASP A 685 -4.85 -26.24 -20.48
N GLN A 686 -5.26 -27.06 -19.51
CA GLN A 686 -6.27 -28.11 -19.67
C GLN A 686 -7.59 -27.70 -19.00
N PRO A 687 -8.64 -27.39 -19.78
CA PRO A 687 -9.94 -27.03 -19.21
C PRO A 687 -10.56 -28.25 -18.53
N LEU A 688 -11.04 -28.10 -17.28
CA LEU A 688 -11.73 -29.18 -16.56
C LEU A 688 -13.17 -29.38 -17.05
N TYR A 689 -13.80 -28.31 -17.51
CA TYR A 689 -15.17 -28.26 -17.97
C TYR A 689 -15.25 -27.66 -19.37
N ARG A 690 -16.21 -28.15 -20.17
CA ARG A 690 -16.47 -27.66 -21.51
C ARG A 690 -17.10 -26.28 -21.46
N ARG A 691 -16.42 -25.32 -22.10
CA ARG A 691 -17.00 -24.05 -22.51
C ARG A 691 -17.48 -24.19 -23.95
N PHE A 692 -18.70 -23.73 -24.23
CA PHE A 692 -19.27 -23.78 -25.58
C PHE A 692 -19.02 -22.47 -26.34
N ASN A 693 -17.75 -22.16 -26.58
CA ASN A 693 -17.31 -20.91 -27.17
C ASN A 693 -16.53 -21.09 -28.49
N HIS A 694 -16.38 -22.32 -28.97
CA HIS A 694 -15.65 -22.60 -30.20
C HIS A 694 -16.55 -22.39 -31.44
N VAL A 695 -16.11 -21.58 -32.39
CA VAL A 695 -16.90 -21.23 -33.60
C VAL A 695 -17.25 -22.46 -34.44
N GLU A 696 -16.25 -23.28 -34.75
CA GLU A 696 -16.46 -24.44 -35.62
C GLU A 696 -17.16 -25.61 -34.92
N LEU A 697 -16.82 -25.93 -33.68
CA LEU A 697 -17.35 -27.09 -32.96
C LEU A 697 -18.69 -26.79 -32.28
N ASP A 698 -18.78 -25.68 -31.55
CA ASP A 698 -19.94 -25.37 -30.70
C ASP A 698 -20.97 -24.47 -31.40
N GLY A 699 -20.69 -24.02 -32.63
CA GLY A 699 -21.55 -23.08 -33.36
C GLY A 699 -21.51 -21.66 -32.78
N ALA A 700 -20.41 -21.27 -32.14
CA ALA A 700 -20.21 -19.93 -31.63
C ALA A 700 -20.08 -18.90 -32.76
N VAL A 701 -20.36 -17.63 -32.45
CA VAL A 701 -20.23 -16.50 -33.38
C VAL A 701 -19.06 -15.65 -32.91
N GLU A 702 -18.15 -15.31 -33.81
CA GLU A 702 -16.98 -14.47 -33.52
C GLU A 702 -17.42 -13.11 -32.93
N GLY A 703 -16.80 -12.70 -31.83
CA GLY A 703 -17.15 -11.51 -31.05
C GLY A 703 -18.38 -11.67 -30.14
N ASN A 704 -19.03 -12.84 -30.14
CA ASN A 704 -20.11 -13.20 -29.23
C ASN A 704 -20.06 -14.70 -28.87
N GLU A 705 -18.86 -15.16 -28.55
CA GLU A 705 -18.54 -16.58 -28.41
C GLU A 705 -19.33 -17.22 -27.26
N ASP A 706 -19.64 -16.46 -26.22
CA ASP A 706 -20.40 -16.93 -25.06
C ASP A 706 -21.92 -16.72 -25.17
N ALA A 707 -22.49 -16.39 -26.34
CA ALA A 707 -23.95 -16.37 -26.46
C ALA A 707 -24.58 -17.76 -26.23
N THR A 708 -25.89 -17.82 -25.99
CA THR A 708 -26.66 -19.07 -25.99
C THR A 708 -26.34 -19.92 -27.22
N LYS A 709 -26.12 -21.23 -27.02
CA LYS A 709 -25.83 -22.18 -28.10
C LYS A 709 -26.99 -23.12 -28.32
N LEU A 710 -27.22 -23.48 -29.58
CA LEU A 710 -28.21 -24.48 -29.95
C LEU A 710 -27.49 -25.79 -30.26
N LEU A 711 -27.63 -26.79 -29.37
CA LEU A 711 -26.81 -28.00 -29.38
C LEU A 711 -27.67 -29.27 -29.32
N LYS A 712 -27.17 -30.35 -29.92
CA LYS A 712 -27.68 -31.71 -29.72
C LYS A 712 -26.66 -32.48 -28.90
N PHE A 713 -27.11 -33.17 -27.85
CA PHE A 713 -26.25 -34.01 -27.03
C PHE A 713 -26.31 -35.45 -27.54
N LYS A 714 -25.17 -35.98 -27.95
CA LYS A 714 -25.03 -37.32 -28.54
C LYS A 714 -24.20 -38.19 -27.62
N GLU A 715 -24.77 -39.30 -27.18
CA GLU A 715 -24.10 -40.27 -26.32
C GLU A 715 -22.96 -40.96 -27.09
N ALA A 716 -21.81 -41.12 -26.45
CA ALA A 716 -20.55 -41.45 -27.11
C ALA A 716 -20.47 -42.90 -27.62
N TYR A 717 -21.11 -43.87 -26.96
CA TYR A 717 -20.95 -45.29 -27.28
C TYR A 717 -22.02 -45.85 -28.22
N VAL A 718 -23.29 -45.56 -27.95
CA VAL A 718 -24.48 -46.01 -28.69
C VAL A 718 -24.84 -45.02 -29.78
N GLY A 719 -24.53 -43.73 -29.61
CA GLY A 719 -24.84 -42.68 -30.59
C GLY A 719 -26.28 -42.18 -30.54
N ASP A 720 -26.99 -42.45 -29.44
CA ASP A 720 -28.33 -41.94 -29.17
C ASP A 720 -28.28 -40.47 -28.72
N TYR A 721 -29.39 -39.76 -28.85
CA TYR A 721 -29.50 -38.33 -28.59
C TYR A 721 -30.41 -38.06 -27.40
N LEU A 722 -30.08 -37.02 -26.63
CA LEU A 722 -31.05 -36.47 -25.67
C LEU A 722 -32.25 -35.90 -26.42
N MET A 723 -33.43 -36.10 -25.84
CA MET A 723 -34.72 -35.66 -26.40
C MET A 723 -35.79 -35.59 -25.30
N ASP A 724 -36.99 -35.11 -25.63
CA ASP A 724 -38.16 -35.33 -24.80
C ASP A 724 -38.46 -36.85 -24.68
N GLU A 725 -38.91 -37.31 -23.52
CA GLU A 725 -39.19 -38.74 -23.28
C GLU A 725 -40.25 -39.29 -24.25
N THR A 726 -39.84 -40.28 -25.05
CA THR A 726 -40.72 -40.94 -26.04
C THR A 726 -41.13 -42.35 -25.63
N ASN A 727 -40.52 -42.91 -24.58
CA ASN A 727 -40.85 -44.23 -24.08
C ASN A 727 -42.09 -44.18 -23.18
N LYS A 728 -43.21 -44.70 -23.69
CA LYS A 728 -44.51 -44.74 -23.00
C LYS A 728 -44.47 -45.38 -21.60
N ASN A 729 -43.48 -46.21 -21.28
CA ASN A 729 -43.35 -46.80 -19.94
C ASN A 729 -42.85 -45.80 -18.89
N PHE A 730 -42.11 -44.78 -19.32
CA PHE A 730 -41.49 -43.76 -18.47
C PHE A 730 -42.17 -42.40 -18.55
N MET A 731 -43.19 -42.26 -19.40
CA MET A 731 -44.07 -41.09 -19.41
C MET A 731 -45.09 -41.19 -18.27
N ARG A 732 -45.51 -40.04 -17.76
CA ARG A 732 -46.62 -39.88 -16.81
C ARG A 732 -47.51 -38.74 -17.32
N GLU A 733 -48.80 -38.83 -17.02
CA GLU A 733 -49.73 -37.71 -17.23
C GLU A 733 -49.18 -36.51 -16.45
N ASP A 734 -49.07 -35.35 -17.10
CA ASP A 734 -48.58 -34.09 -16.53
C ASP A 734 -47.06 -33.97 -16.26
N MET A 735 -46.23 -34.90 -16.76
CA MET A 735 -44.77 -34.83 -16.61
C MET A 735 -44.01 -34.85 -17.94
N ASP A 736 -43.18 -33.82 -18.15
CA ASP A 736 -42.24 -33.72 -19.26
C ASP A 736 -40.85 -34.20 -18.85
N TYR A 737 -40.53 -35.47 -19.07
CA TYR A 737 -39.21 -35.99 -18.73
C TYR A 737 -38.18 -35.82 -19.85
N LEU A 738 -36.90 -35.75 -19.46
CA LEU A 738 -35.79 -35.94 -20.39
C LEU A 738 -35.64 -37.44 -20.72
N GLY A 739 -35.52 -37.75 -22.00
CA GLY A 739 -35.29 -39.08 -22.54
C GLY A 739 -34.03 -39.16 -23.39
N ILE A 740 -33.73 -40.37 -23.86
CA ILE A 740 -32.62 -40.66 -24.78
C ILE A 740 -33.04 -41.72 -25.80
N GLY A 741 -32.55 -41.62 -27.02
CA GLY A 741 -32.75 -42.64 -28.05
C GLY A 741 -32.29 -42.24 -29.45
N ALA A 742 -32.59 -43.08 -30.44
CA ALA A 742 -32.15 -42.86 -31.80
C ALA A 742 -32.79 -41.61 -32.45
N LYS A 743 -32.05 -40.93 -33.33
CA LYS A 743 -32.49 -39.68 -33.98
C LYS A 743 -33.88 -39.77 -34.66
N ASN A 744 -34.24 -40.93 -35.21
CA ASN A 744 -35.47 -41.14 -35.98
C ASN A 744 -36.72 -41.38 -35.12
N ILE A 745 -36.58 -41.57 -33.81
CA ILE A 745 -37.74 -41.74 -32.91
C ILE A 745 -38.19 -40.42 -32.27
N ALA A 746 -37.34 -39.40 -32.29
CA ALA A 746 -37.72 -38.05 -31.87
C ALA A 746 -38.67 -37.43 -32.91
N LYS A 747 -39.83 -36.94 -32.46
CA LYS A 747 -40.75 -36.15 -33.29
C LYS A 747 -40.36 -34.65 -33.30
N ALA A 748 -39.78 -34.18 -32.21
CA ALA A 748 -39.25 -32.84 -31.95
C ALA A 748 -38.37 -32.93 -30.66
N GLY A 749 -37.59 -31.90 -30.32
CA GLY A 749 -36.86 -31.84 -29.04
C GLY A 749 -35.43 -32.42 -29.05
N LEU A 750 -34.80 -32.57 -30.21
CA LEU A 750 -33.38 -33.01 -30.32
C LEU A 750 -32.37 -31.89 -30.06
N SER A 751 -32.79 -30.64 -30.26
CA SER A 751 -31.95 -29.46 -30.02
C SER A 751 -32.29 -28.80 -28.69
N PHE A 752 -31.28 -28.27 -28.02
CA PHE A 752 -31.36 -27.64 -26.72
C PHE A 752 -30.68 -26.28 -26.77
N ASN A 753 -31.32 -25.27 -26.19
CA ASN A 753 -30.65 -24.01 -25.91
C ASN A 753 -29.80 -24.18 -24.64
N VAL A 754 -28.51 -23.88 -24.76
CA VAL A 754 -27.53 -23.93 -23.68
C VAL A 754 -27.09 -22.50 -23.40
N ARG A 755 -27.74 -21.87 -22.42
CA ARG A 755 -27.59 -20.46 -22.08
C ARG A 755 -26.61 -20.28 -20.92
N PRO A 756 -25.55 -19.46 -21.05
CA PRO A 756 -24.63 -19.22 -19.95
C PRO A 756 -25.31 -18.65 -18.71
N PHE A 757 -25.03 -19.26 -17.57
CA PHE A 757 -25.49 -18.80 -16.28
C PHE A 757 -24.45 -17.88 -15.63
N ASN A 758 -23.26 -18.40 -15.31
CA ASN A 758 -22.20 -17.69 -14.55
C ASN A 758 -21.07 -17.08 -15.39
N ILE A 759 -21.01 -17.37 -16.69
CA ILE A 759 -19.97 -16.84 -17.59
C ILE A 759 -20.00 -15.32 -17.62
N GLY A 760 -18.84 -14.71 -17.34
CA GLY A 760 -18.67 -13.26 -17.25
C GLY A 760 -19.38 -12.58 -16.07
N LYS A 761 -19.96 -13.36 -15.15
CA LYS A 761 -20.76 -12.86 -14.01
C LYS A 761 -20.25 -13.31 -12.65
N SER A 762 -19.45 -14.36 -12.61
CA SER A 762 -18.80 -14.87 -11.39
C SER A 762 -17.28 -14.89 -11.50
N ALA A 763 -16.56 -15.22 -10.44
CA ALA A 763 -15.10 -15.33 -10.48
C ALA A 763 -14.64 -16.70 -11.00
N GLN A 764 -15.46 -17.75 -10.81
CA GLN A 764 -15.09 -19.14 -11.04
C GLN A 764 -15.50 -19.66 -12.43
N TYR A 765 -16.17 -18.85 -13.25
CA TYR A 765 -16.73 -19.28 -14.55
C TYR A 765 -15.70 -19.83 -15.54
N GLN A 766 -14.42 -19.43 -15.43
CA GLN A 766 -13.37 -19.94 -16.31
C GLN A 766 -13.01 -21.40 -16.00
N ILE A 767 -13.25 -21.83 -14.75
CA ILE A 767 -12.95 -23.18 -14.27
C ILE A 767 -14.21 -24.04 -14.36
N LYS A 768 -15.36 -23.53 -13.92
CA LYS A 768 -16.66 -24.22 -13.92
C LYS A 768 -17.75 -23.37 -14.60
N PRO A 769 -17.81 -23.37 -15.94
CA PRO A 769 -18.92 -22.75 -16.66
C PRO A 769 -20.22 -23.50 -16.36
N GLN A 770 -21.24 -22.76 -15.94
CA GLN A 770 -22.58 -23.27 -15.67
C GLN A 770 -23.57 -22.71 -16.68
N TYR A 771 -24.59 -23.50 -17.00
CA TYR A 771 -25.60 -23.17 -18.02
C TYR A 771 -27.01 -23.48 -17.54
N LEU A 772 -27.97 -22.71 -18.03
CA LEU A 772 -29.37 -23.10 -18.08
C LEU A 772 -29.63 -23.80 -19.40
N VAL A 773 -30.43 -24.87 -19.38
CA VAL A 773 -30.74 -25.67 -20.57
C VAL A 773 -32.25 -25.68 -20.78
N TYR A 774 -32.74 -25.36 -21.97
CA TYR A 774 -34.19 -25.34 -22.27
C TYR A 774 -34.49 -25.76 -23.72
N VAL A 775 -35.70 -26.26 -23.95
CA VAL A 775 -36.14 -26.81 -25.25
C VAL A 775 -37.24 -26.00 -25.94
N SER A 776 -37.74 -24.93 -25.31
CA SER A 776 -38.58 -23.92 -25.95
C SER A 776 -38.39 -22.55 -25.30
N GLU A 777 -38.61 -21.49 -26.07
CA GLU A 777 -38.64 -20.09 -25.61
C GLU A 777 -39.76 -19.34 -26.34
N THR A 778 -40.67 -18.72 -25.60
CA THR A 778 -41.67 -17.78 -26.13
C THR A 778 -41.62 -16.45 -25.39
N GLU A 779 -41.78 -15.36 -26.13
CA GLU A 779 -41.72 -14.00 -25.60
C GLU A 779 -43.14 -13.40 -25.48
N ASN A 780 -43.45 -12.84 -24.30
CA ASN A 780 -44.48 -11.82 -24.16
C ASN A 780 -43.81 -10.45 -24.28
N LYS A 781 -44.09 -9.72 -25.36
CA LYS A 781 -43.46 -8.42 -25.63
C LYS A 781 -43.90 -7.29 -24.68
N GLY A 782 -44.89 -7.55 -23.83
CA GLY A 782 -45.52 -6.53 -23.01
C GLY A 782 -46.34 -5.56 -23.84
N THR A 783 -46.68 -4.41 -23.25
CA THR A 783 -47.39 -3.32 -23.94
C THR A 783 -46.67 -2.00 -23.71
N GLU A 784 -46.53 -1.20 -24.76
CA GLU A 784 -45.99 0.15 -24.64
C GLU A 784 -46.96 1.04 -23.87
N GLY A 785 -46.39 1.90 -23.01
CA GLY A 785 -47.17 2.90 -22.29
C GLY A 785 -47.72 3.94 -23.25
N LYS A 786 -48.97 4.36 -23.03
CA LYS A 786 -49.61 5.43 -23.80
C LYS A 786 -49.78 6.66 -22.92
N PRO A 787 -49.06 7.77 -23.19
CA PRO A 787 -49.29 9.01 -22.45
C PRO A 787 -50.71 9.52 -22.64
N CYS A 788 -51.20 10.25 -21.64
CA CYS A 788 -52.46 10.98 -21.75
C CYS A 788 -52.35 12.05 -22.86
N ASP A 789 -53.13 11.89 -23.94
CA ASP A 789 -53.11 12.77 -25.11
C ASP A 789 -54.00 14.02 -24.95
N ALA A 790 -54.62 14.17 -23.78
CA ALA A 790 -55.66 15.14 -23.60
C ALA A 790 -55.11 16.56 -23.45
N THR A 791 -55.28 17.33 -24.52
CA THR A 791 -54.79 18.71 -24.64
C THR A 791 -55.68 19.76 -23.96
N ASN A 792 -56.84 19.36 -23.42
CA ASN A 792 -57.87 20.26 -22.90
C ASN A 792 -57.96 20.31 -21.37
N HIS A 793 -57.05 19.65 -20.64
CA HIS A 793 -57.00 19.69 -19.18
C HIS A 793 -55.56 19.63 -18.65
N LYS A 794 -55.38 19.93 -17.36
CA LYS A 794 -54.09 19.77 -16.68
C LYS A 794 -53.93 18.30 -16.27
N HIS A 795 -52.82 17.68 -16.67
CA HIS A 795 -52.48 16.33 -16.22
C HIS A 795 -52.31 16.30 -14.70
N MET A 796 -52.99 15.35 -14.07
CA MET A 796 -52.90 15.09 -12.62
C MET A 796 -52.55 13.63 -12.38
N ASN A 797 -51.69 13.38 -11.39
CA ASN A 797 -51.37 12.03 -10.91
C ASN A 797 -52.51 11.48 -10.02
N ALA A 798 -52.36 10.23 -9.56
CA ALA A 798 -53.34 9.58 -8.68
C ALA A 798 -53.56 10.31 -7.32
N ASN A 799 -52.61 11.15 -6.90
CA ASN A 799 -52.70 11.95 -5.67
C ASN A 799 -53.34 13.32 -5.88
N GLY A 800 -53.75 13.66 -7.11
CA GLY A 800 -54.34 14.95 -7.46
C GLY A 800 -53.31 16.07 -7.65
N GLU A 801 -52.03 15.74 -7.82
CA GLU A 801 -50.96 16.70 -8.04
C GLU A 801 -50.66 16.87 -9.54
N PRO A 802 -50.27 18.07 -10.00
CA PRO A 802 -49.89 18.28 -11.40
C PRO A 802 -48.71 17.39 -11.82
N CYS A 803 -48.84 16.71 -12.96
CA CYS A 803 -47.83 15.77 -13.46
C CYS A 803 -47.61 15.90 -14.98
N GLY A 804 -46.71 15.09 -15.55
CA GLY A 804 -46.54 14.97 -17.00
C GLY A 804 -47.63 14.09 -17.66
N PRO A 805 -47.71 14.07 -19.01
CA PRO A 805 -48.65 13.21 -19.75
C PRO A 805 -48.50 11.72 -19.43
N GLU A 806 -47.28 11.25 -19.14
CA GLU A 806 -46.94 9.86 -18.83
C GLU A 806 -47.44 9.41 -17.44
N ASP A 807 -47.48 10.35 -16.48
CA ASP A 807 -47.83 10.10 -15.07
C ASP A 807 -49.29 10.47 -14.75
N CYS A 808 -50.05 10.85 -15.78
CA CYS A 808 -51.43 11.26 -15.66
C CYS A 808 -52.32 10.06 -15.32
N ILE A 809 -53.36 10.25 -14.52
CA ILE A 809 -54.35 9.21 -14.21
C ILE A 809 -55.03 8.59 -15.45
N HIS A 810 -54.97 9.27 -16.60
CA HIS A 810 -55.49 8.77 -17.88
C HIS A 810 -54.41 8.14 -18.77
N ALA A 811 -53.14 8.18 -18.38
CA ALA A 811 -52.08 7.47 -19.08
C ALA A 811 -52.26 5.97 -18.88
N THR A 812 -51.94 5.17 -19.91
CA THR A 812 -51.86 3.72 -19.79
C THR A 812 -50.41 3.35 -19.49
N PRO A 813 -50.09 2.80 -18.31
CA PRO A 813 -48.72 2.41 -17.98
C PRO A 813 -48.20 1.33 -18.93
N ALA A 814 -46.90 1.38 -19.22
CA ALA A 814 -46.25 0.28 -19.93
C ALA A 814 -46.27 -1.00 -19.08
N VAL A 815 -46.55 -2.14 -19.70
CA VAL A 815 -46.41 -3.46 -19.07
C VAL A 815 -45.12 -4.08 -19.60
N PRO A 816 -44.11 -4.33 -18.76
CA PRO A 816 -42.86 -4.96 -19.20
C PRO A 816 -43.11 -6.39 -19.72
N GLY A 817 -42.38 -6.76 -20.77
CA GLY A 817 -42.38 -8.12 -21.28
C GLY A 817 -41.71 -9.15 -20.37
N PHE A 818 -41.77 -10.42 -20.78
CA PHE A 818 -41.11 -11.55 -20.12
C PHE A 818 -40.93 -12.72 -21.10
N ASN A 819 -40.05 -13.66 -20.79
CA ASN A 819 -39.85 -14.89 -21.56
C ASN A 819 -40.38 -16.10 -20.80
N ARG A 820 -41.00 -17.05 -21.51
CA ARG A 820 -41.45 -18.34 -20.99
C ARG A 820 -40.60 -19.45 -21.61
N TYR A 821 -40.22 -20.43 -20.80
CA TYR A 821 -39.27 -21.49 -21.09
C TYR A 821 -39.81 -22.87 -20.71
N LYS A 822 -39.55 -23.89 -21.53
CA LYS A 822 -39.54 -25.30 -21.09
C LYS A 822 -38.12 -25.64 -20.59
N LEU A 823 -37.87 -25.42 -19.30
CA LEU A 823 -36.55 -25.41 -18.65
C LEU A 823 -36.18 -26.78 -18.08
N LEU A 824 -34.98 -27.28 -18.40
CA LEU A 824 -34.45 -28.52 -17.86
C LEU A 824 -34.03 -28.37 -16.40
N VAL A 825 -34.58 -29.21 -15.53
CA VAL A 825 -34.31 -29.25 -14.09
C VAL A 825 -34.11 -30.67 -13.58
N SER A 826 -33.33 -30.79 -12.52
CA SER A 826 -33.28 -31.98 -11.68
C SER A 826 -34.45 -31.96 -10.69
N PHE A 827 -35.11 -33.09 -10.50
CA PHE A 827 -36.16 -33.24 -9.48
C PHE A 827 -35.60 -33.62 -8.10
N ALA A 828 -34.31 -33.37 -7.84
CA ALA A 828 -33.65 -33.76 -6.59
C ALA A 828 -34.19 -33.06 -5.33
N ASP A 829 -34.80 -31.88 -5.47
CA ASP A 829 -35.48 -31.16 -4.37
C ASP A 829 -36.99 -31.33 -4.35
N SER A 830 -37.54 -32.14 -5.27
CA SER A 830 -38.97 -32.37 -5.38
C SER A 830 -39.45 -33.42 -4.38
N VAL A 831 -40.67 -33.26 -3.87
CA VAL A 831 -41.29 -34.17 -2.91
C VAL A 831 -42.51 -34.79 -3.58
N GLU A 832 -42.58 -36.12 -3.59
CA GLU A 832 -43.71 -36.85 -4.17
C GLU A 832 -45.05 -36.35 -3.59
N ALA A 833 -46.04 -36.17 -4.47
CA ALA A 833 -47.37 -35.77 -4.03
C ALA A 833 -48.01 -36.86 -3.16
N LYS A 834 -48.84 -36.45 -2.19
CA LYS A 834 -49.40 -37.35 -1.16
C LYS A 834 -50.19 -38.54 -1.72
N ASP A 835 -50.72 -38.40 -2.92
CA ASP A 835 -51.61 -39.37 -3.56
C ASP A 835 -50.90 -40.20 -4.66
N VAL A 836 -49.59 -40.04 -4.84
CA VAL A 836 -48.79 -40.86 -5.78
C VAL A 836 -48.69 -42.29 -5.25
N VAL A 837 -49.18 -43.26 -6.01
CA VAL A 837 -49.01 -44.68 -5.70
C VAL A 837 -47.54 -45.04 -5.89
N LYS A 838 -46.95 -45.91 -5.05
CA LYS A 838 -45.54 -46.32 -5.13
C LYS A 838 -45.06 -46.86 -6.51
N GLY A 839 -45.96 -47.15 -7.46
CA GLY A 839 -45.61 -47.53 -8.83
C GLY A 839 -45.58 -46.37 -9.84
N GLU A 840 -46.04 -45.18 -9.46
CA GLU A 840 -46.19 -43.98 -10.28
C GLU A 840 -45.31 -42.83 -9.78
N GLU A 841 -44.20 -43.14 -9.09
CA GLU A 841 -43.22 -42.13 -8.63
C GLU A 841 -42.92 -41.11 -9.75
N LEU A 842 -43.17 -39.83 -9.47
CA LEU A 842 -43.07 -38.75 -10.46
C LEU A 842 -41.66 -38.18 -10.51
N TYR A 843 -40.98 -38.11 -9.38
CA TYR A 843 -39.66 -37.47 -9.28
C TYR A 843 -38.51 -38.48 -9.16
N HIS A 844 -38.85 -39.76 -9.07
CA HIS A 844 -37.89 -40.84 -8.86
C HIS A 844 -38.08 -42.02 -9.82
N PHE A 845 -37.00 -42.75 -10.02
CA PHE A 845 -37.03 -44.09 -10.59
C PHE A 845 -36.19 -45.02 -9.71
N GLY A 846 -36.85 -45.74 -8.80
CA GLY A 846 -36.17 -46.47 -7.74
C GLY A 846 -35.50 -45.48 -6.77
N LYS A 847 -34.21 -45.66 -6.47
CA LYS A 847 -33.50 -44.76 -5.55
C LYS A 847 -32.99 -43.47 -6.19
N TYR A 848 -33.09 -43.33 -7.51
CA TYR A 848 -32.47 -42.23 -8.26
C TYR A 848 -33.49 -41.13 -8.58
N HIS A 849 -33.03 -39.88 -8.59
CA HIS A 849 -33.85 -38.74 -8.99
C HIS A 849 -33.98 -38.66 -10.51
N ARG A 850 -35.18 -38.37 -11.00
CA ARG A 850 -35.44 -38.10 -12.42
C ARG A 850 -35.03 -36.68 -12.79
N VAL A 851 -34.86 -36.48 -14.10
CA VAL A 851 -34.58 -35.19 -14.73
C VAL A 851 -35.66 -34.93 -15.77
N GLY A 852 -36.12 -33.69 -15.87
CA GLY A 852 -37.18 -33.33 -16.79
C GLY A 852 -37.27 -31.83 -17.00
N PHE A 853 -38.32 -31.40 -17.70
CA PHE A 853 -38.57 -30.02 -18.02
C PHE A 853 -39.73 -29.48 -17.20
N VAL A 854 -39.61 -28.22 -16.83
CA VAL A 854 -40.67 -27.47 -16.15
C VAL A 854 -40.97 -26.19 -16.90
N ASP A 855 -42.22 -25.77 -16.84
CA ASP A 855 -42.65 -24.47 -17.36
C ASP A 855 -42.17 -23.35 -16.42
N ALA A 856 -41.43 -22.40 -16.98
CA ALA A 856 -40.83 -21.31 -16.21
C ALA A 856 -40.89 -19.97 -16.95
N VAL A 857 -41.09 -18.89 -16.20
CA VAL A 857 -41.08 -17.52 -16.73
C VAL A 857 -39.94 -16.71 -16.14
N GLU A 858 -39.26 -15.91 -16.95
CA GLU A 858 -38.25 -14.97 -16.53
C GLU A 858 -38.62 -13.52 -16.86
N GLN A 859 -38.59 -12.66 -15.83
CA GLN A 859 -38.68 -11.21 -15.97
C GLN A 859 -37.60 -10.55 -15.10
N ASP A 860 -36.86 -9.59 -15.66
CA ASP A 860 -35.82 -8.83 -14.95
C ASP A 860 -34.74 -9.69 -14.24
N SER A 861 -34.40 -10.84 -14.83
CA SER A 861 -33.49 -11.85 -14.25
C SER A 861 -34.01 -12.52 -12.97
N VAL A 862 -35.32 -12.58 -12.81
CA VAL A 862 -36.00 -13.39 -11.79
C VAL A 862 -36.76 -14.51 -12.50
N LEU A 863 -36.44 -15.75 -12.16
CA LEU A 863 -37.03 -16.96 -12.72
C LEU A 863 -38.17 -17.47 -11.82
N TYR A 864 -39.32 -17.78 -12.39
CA TYR A 864 -40.51 -18.29 -11.72
C TYR A 864 -40.86 -19.65 -12.32
N ILE A 865 -40.76 -20.73 -11.53
CA ILE A 865 -41.18 -22.08 -11.97
C ILE A 865 -42.67 -22.20 -11.70
N LEU A 866 -43.49 -22.31 -12.77
CA LEU A 866 -44.93 -22.09 -12.70
C LEU A 866 -45.72 -23.25 -12.05
N GLY A 867 -45.24 -24.48 -12.20
CA GLY A 867 -45.99 -25.67 -11.79
C GLY A 867 -47.34 -25.78 -12.51
N GLU A 868 -48.33 -26.42 -11.87
CA GLU A 868 -49.67 -26.67 -12.45
C GLU A 868 -50.57 -25.41 -12.55
N HIS A 869 -50.13 -24.25 -12.04
CA HIS A 869 -50.99 -23.07 -11.90
C HIS A 869 -51.41 -22.41 -13.23
N PHE A 870 -50.61 -22.59 -14.29
CA PHE A 870 -50.70 -21.79 -15.51
C PHE A 870 -50.51 -22.60 -16.81
N GLU A 871 -50.55 -23.92 -16.72
CA GLU A 871 -50.23 -24.84 -17.81
C GLU A 871 -51.02 -24.55 -19.10
N ASN A 872 -52.30 -24.21 -18.97
CA ASN A 872 -53.22 -23.96 -20.09
C ASN A 872 -53.37 -22.48 -20.49
N VAL A 873 -52.57 -21.57 -19.91
CA VAL A 873 -52.64 -20.14 -20.25
C VAL A 873 -51.64 -19.83 -21.34
N ALA A 874 -52.08 -19.26 -22.46
CA ALA A 874 -51.18 -18.85 -23.54
C ALA A 874 -50.22 -17.75 -23.07
N THR A 875 -48.98 -17.74 -23.56
CA THR A 875 -47.92 -16.79 -23.12
C THR A 875 -48.34 -15.32 -23.24
N LYS A 876 -49.15 -14.98 -24.25
CA LYS A 876 -49.69 -13.61 -24.46
C LYS A 876 -50.70 -13.17 -23.38
N ASP A 877 -51.38 -14.12 -22.74
CA ASP A 877 -52.46 -13.88 -21.77
C ASP A 877 -51.97 -14.05 -20.31
N LEU A 878 -50.71 -14.47 -20.12
CA LEU A 878 -50.09 -14.59 -18.81
C LEU A 878 -49.80 -13.21 -18.18
N SER A 879 -50.12 -13.08 -16.90
CA SER A 879 -49.86 -11.89 -16.09
C SER A 879 -48.77 -12.15 -15.05
N MET A 880 -47.69 -11.36 -15.10
CA MET A 880 -46.64 -11.42 -14.08
C MET A 880 -47.13 -11.04 -12.68
N GLU A 881 -48.21 -10.27 -12.57
CA GLU A 881 -48.81 -9.94 -11.28
C GLU A 881 -49.45 -11.19 -10.66
N ASP A 882 -50.14 -12.00 -11.46
CA ASP A 882 -50.78 -13.22 -11.00
C ASP A 882 -49.76 -14.32 -10.71
N ILE A 883 -48.73 -14.44 -11.54
CA ILE A 883 -47.59 -15.35 -11.27
C ILE A 883 -46.95 -15.01 -9.92
N LYS A 884 -46.65 -13.73 -9.66
CA LYS A 884 -46.00 -13.30 -8.41
C LYS A 884 -46.87 -13.49 -7.15
N LYS A 885 -48.20 -13.65 -7.28
CA LYS A 885 -49.10 -13.94 -6.14
C LYS A 885 -48.99 -15.39 -5.67
N VAL A 886 -48.69 -16.32 -6.56
CA VAL A 886 -48.72 -17.77 -6.26
C VAL A 886 -47.35 -18.45 -6.33
N VAL A 887 -46.41 -17.93 -7.13
CA VAL A 887 -45.08 -18.51 -7.35
C VAL A 887 -43.98 -17.60 -6.80
N LYS A 888 -43.05 -18.20 -6.06
CA LYS A 888 -41.87 -17.49 -5.55
C LYS A 888 -40.78 -17.41 -6.61
N GLY A 889 -40.30 -16.19 -6.88
CA GLY A 889 -39.21 -15.95 -7.83
C GLY A 889 -37.82 -16.31 -7.30
N ILE A 890 -36.96 -16.76 -8.20
CA ILE A 890 -35.54 -17.06 -7.99
C ILE A 890 -34.71 -15.94 -8.62
N ASN A 891 -33.98 -15.19 -7.80
CA ASN A 891 -33.16 -14.09 -8.29
C ASN A 891 -31.84 -14.60 -8.89
N LEU A 892 -31.76 -14.66 -10.22
CA LEU A 892 -30.60 -15.19 -10.93
C LEU A 892 -29.35 -14.31 -10.75
N LYS A 893 -29.50 -12.98 -10.56
CA LYS A 893 -28.37 -12.07 -10.31
C LYS A 893 -27.69 -12.30 -8.95
N VAL A 894 -28.43 -12.83 -7.99
CA VAL A 894 -27.90 -13.23 -6.68
C VAL A 894 -27.33 -14.64 -6.77
N ALA A 895 -28.12 -15.57 -7.30
CA ALA A 895 -27.73 -16.98 -7.40
C ALA A 895 -26.43 -17.18 -8.20
N VAL A 896 -26.24 -16.42 -9.28
CA VAL A 896 -25.05 -16.52 -10.13
C VAL A 896 -23.73 -16.22 -9.41
N LYS A 897 -23.77 -15.45 -8.32
CA LYS A 897 -22.59 -15.12 -7.52
C LYS A 897 -22.28 -16.18 -6.46
N GLU A 898 -23.15 -17.17 -6.28
CA GLU A 898 -22.94 -18.24 -5.30
C GLU A 898 -21.99 -19.32 -5.82
N ASP A 899 -21.79 -19.39 -7.15
CA ASP A 899 -20.96 -20.36 -7.88
C ASP A 899 -21.22 -21.84 -7.53
N LYS A 900 -22.35 -22.14 -6.89
CA LYS A 900 -22.83 -23.50 -6.62
C LYS A 900 -23.71 -24.01 -7.75
N HIS A 901 -23.85 -25.32 -7.85
CA HIS A 901 -24.93 -25.88 -8.66
C HIS A 901 -26.28 -25.61 -7.98
N HIS A 902 -27.25 -25.25 -8.79
CA HIS A 902 -28.67 -25.29 -8.51
C HIS A 902 -29.33 -26.41 -9.32
N ASN A 903 -30.54 -26.83 -8.92
CA ASN A 903 -31.27 -27.88 -9.63
C ASN A 903 -31.67 -27.49 -11.07
N TYR A 904 -31.55 -26.21 -11.43
CA TYR A 904 -31.80 -25.66 -12.76
C TYR A 904 -30.51 -25.30 -13.54
N THR A 905 -29.32 -25.61 -13.00
CA THR A 905 -28.03 -25.31 -13.64
C THR A 905 -27.21 -26.56 -13.88
N TRP A 906 -26.50 -26.58 -15.00
CA TRP A 906 -25.76 -27.74 -15.50
C TRP A 906 -24.32 -27.35 -15.85
N SER A 907 -23.37 -28.25 -15.59
CA SER A 907 -21.96 -28.10 -15.96
C SER A 907 -21.54 -29.33 -16.77
N PHE A 908 -20.58 -29.16 -17.67
CA PHE A 908 -20.20 -30.20 -18.63
C PHE A 908 -18.75 -30.58 -18.38
N ARG A 909 -18.50 -31.65 -17.62
CA ARG A 909 -17.15 -32.02 -17.15
C ARG A 909 -16.46 -32.93 -18.15
N TYR A 910 -15.27 -32.56 -18.64
CA TYR A 910 -14.54 -33.42 -19.56
C TYR A 910 -14.14 -34.73 -18.88
N ILE A 911 -14.23 -35.85 -19.62
CA ILE A 911 -13.77 -37.17 -19.14
C ILE A 911 -12.25 -37.29 -19.16
N ASP A 912 -11.61 -36.57 -20.09
CA ASP A 912 -10.17 -36.52 -20.29
C ASP A 912 -9.77 -35.07 -20.66
N PRO A 913 -9.54 -34.20 -19.66
CA PRO A 913 -9.13 -32.80 -19.89
C PRO A 913 -7.87 -32.65 -20.75
N ALA A 914 -6.97 -33.64 -20.71
CA ALA A 914 -5.74 -33.61 -21.49
C ALA A 914 -6.00 -33.81 -22.98
N LYS A 915 -6.87 -34.76 -23.33
CA LYS A 915 -7.31 -34.92 -24.73
C LYS A 915 -8.17 -33.76 -25.21
N ALA A 916 -9.08 -33.26 -24.36
CA ALA A 916 -9.99 -32.18 -24.73
C ALA A 916 -9.27 -30.90 -25.20
N ALA A 917 -8.01 -30.70 -24.78
CA ALA A 917 -7.16 -29.60 -25.22
C ALA A 917 -6.78 -29.64 -26.72
N ASN A 918 -6.99 -30.77 -27.41
CA ASN A 918 -6.72 -30.90 -28.85
C ASN A 918 -7.75 -30.17 -29.74
N GLU A 919 -8.84 -29.66 -29.17
CA GLU A 919 -9.89 -28.92 -29.88
C GLU A 919 -10.48 -29.66 -31.09
N VAL A 920 -10.73 -30.96 -30.94
CA VAL A 920 -11.51 -31.79 -31.89
C VAL A 920 -12.68 -32.44 -31.16
N GLU A 921 -13.83 -32.62 -31.83
CA GLU A 921 -15.06 -33.06 -31.14
C GLU A 921 -14.91 -34.44 -30.51
N GLU A 922 -14.22 -35.37 -31.17
CA GLU A 922 -14.00 -36.74 -30.67
C GLU A 922 -13.24 -36.76 -29.33
N ASP A 923 -12.39 -35.78 -29.07
CA ASP A 923 -11.58 -35.67 -27.85
C ASP A 923 -12.28 -34.86 -26.73
N ARG A 924 -13.41 -34.20 -27.04
CA ARG A 924 -14.11 -33.27 -26.14
C ARG A 924 -15.33 -33.88 -25.46
N ALA A 925 -15.27 -35.18 -25.20
CA ALA A 925 -16.30 -35.93 -24.49
C ALA A 925 -16.44 -35.48 -23.03
N PHE A 926 -17.68 -35.42 -22.54
CA PHE A 926 -17.99 -34.91 -21.20
C PHE A 926 -19.14 -35.66 -20.51
N LEU A 927 -19.20 -35.53 -19.19
CA LEU A 927 -20.34 -35.86 -18.34
C LEU A 927 -21.19 -34.61 -18.09
N ILE A 928 -22.51 -34.78 -17.96
CA ILE A 928 -23.42 -33.71 -17.55
C ILE A 928 -23.58 -33.75 -16.02
N GLU A 929 -23.06 -32.75 -15.33
CA GLU A 929 -23.05 -32.60 -13.87
C GLU A 929 -24.26 -31.78 -13.38
N SER A 930 -24.96 -32.28 -12.36
CA SER A 930 -26.06 -31.58 -11.68
C SER A 930 -25.71 -31.23 -10.23
N ASN A 931 -26.67 -30.64 -9.53
CA ASN A 931 -26.55 -30.24 -8.14
C ASN A 931 -26.45 -31.44 -7.19
N LYS A 932 -25.46 -31.40 -6.30
CA LYS A 932 -25.27 -32.34 -5.18
C LYS A 932 -25.25 -31.68 -3.80
N GLY A 933 -25.59 -30.39 -3.70
CA GLY A 933 -25.73 -29.66 -2.44
C GLY A 933 -24.44 -29.07 -1.85
N ASN A 934 -23.28 -29.17 -2.50
CA ASN A 934 -22.02 -28.55 -2.04
C ASN A 934 -21.38 -27.63 -3.11
N LYS A 935 -20.27 -26.97 -2.75
CA LYS A 935 -19.57 -25.96 -3.57
C LYS A 935 -18.34 -26.51 -4.32
N ASP A 936 -18.20 -27.82 -4.42
CA ASP A 936 -16.99 -28.41 -4.99
C ASP A 936 -16.91 -28.13 -6.50
N ILE A 937 -15.72 -27.78 -6.97
CA ILE A 937 -15.35 -27.78 -8.39
C ILE A 937 -14.67 -29.12 -8.70
N ALA A 938 -15.11 -29.78 -9.77
CA ALA A 938 -14.59 -31.07 -10.21
C ALA A 938 -14.55 -32.14 -9.10
N PRO A 939 -15.64 -32.32 -8.32
CA PRO A 939 -15.61 -33.22 -7.16
C PRO A 939 -15.29 -34.66 -7.56
N SER A 940 -14.62 -35.41 -6.68
CA SER A 940 -14.37 -36.84 -6.92
C SER A 940 -15.66 -37.67 -7.00
N LYS A 941 -16.78 -37.17 -6.45
CA LYS A 941 -18.12 -37.74 -6.55
C LYS A 941 -19.16 -36.71 -6.92
N ALA A 942 -20.09 -37.02 -7.83
CA ALA A 942 -21.16 -36.09 -8.20
C ALA A 942 -22.42 -36.78 -8.72
N ALA A 943 -23.46 -35.98 -8.93
CA ALA A 943 -24.68 -36.40 -9.61
C ALA A 943 -24.53 -36.19 -11.12
N TRP A 944 -24.24 -37.27 -11.85
CA TRP A 944 -24.11 -37.29 -13.31
C TRP A 944 -25.42 -37.74 -13.95
N LEU A 945 -25.71 -37.26 -15.17
CA LEU A 945 -26.80 -37.84 -15.96
C LEU A 945 -26.48 -39.30 -16.32
N LYS A 946 -27.41 -40.20 -16.01
CA LYS A 946 -27.24 -41.65 -16.06
C LYS A 946 -28.42 -42.31 -16.77
N ASN A 947 -28.16 -43.40 -17.49
CA ASN A 947 -29.19 -44.28 -18.00
C ASN A 947 -29.43 -45.44 -17.02
N GLN A 948 -30.63 -45.51 -16.45
CA GLN A 948 -31.06 -46.60 -15.59
C GLN A 948 -32.20 -47.36 -16.28
N ASN A 949 -31.88 -48.47 -16.96
CA ASN A 949 -32.85 -49.31 -17.68
C ASN A 949 -33.68 -48.53 -18.73
N ASN A 950 -33.04 -47.68 -19.52
CA ASN A 950 -33.62 -46.75 -20.48
C ASN A 950 -34.43 -45.58 -19.87
N CYS A 951 -34.41 -45.41 -18.55
CA CYS A 951 -34.94 -44.22 -17.88
C CYS A 951 -33.78 -43.30 -17.48
N LEU A 952 -33.82 -42.02 -17.89
CA LEU A 952 -32.80 -41.06 -17.49
C LEU A 952 -33.02 -40.57 -16.06
N VAL A 953 -31.94 -40.64 -15.28
CA VAL A 953 -31.88 -40.28 -13.86
C VAL A 953 -30.53 -39.62 -13.54
N LEU A 954 -30.38 -39.10 -12.32
CA LEU A 954 -29.09 -38.71 -11.78
C LEU A 954 -28.46 -39.85 -10.99
N SER A 955 -27.14 -40.05 -11.16
CA SER A 955 -26.37 -40.94 -10.29
C SER A 955 -26.41 -40.47 -8.83
N ASP A 956 -26.19 -41.42 -7.92
CA ASP A 956 -26.16 -41.13 -6.48
C ASP A 956 -24.87 -40.36 -6.15
N PRO A 957 -24.97 -39.09 -5.70
CA PRO A 957 -23.80 -38.24 -5.48
C PRO A 957 -22.88 -38.73 -4.36
N GLU A 958 -23.32 -39.66 -3.51
CA GLU A 958 -22.51 -40.25 -2.44
C GLU A 958 -21.76 -41.51 -2.88
N GLU A 959 -22.20 -42.17 -3.95
CA GLU A 959 -21.65 -43.43 -4.45
C GLU A 959 -20.91 -43.30 -5.78
N SER A 960 -21.30 -42.35 -6.63
CA SER A 960 -20.82 -42.23 -8.01
C SER A 960 -19.49 -41.49 -8.12
N GLU A 961 -18.39 -42.25 -8.25
CA GLU A 961 -17.03 -41.71 -8.40
C GLU A 961 -16.73 -41.29 -9.84
N PHE A 962 -16.09 -40.13 -10.02
CA PHE A 962 -15.71 -39.62 -11.34
C PHE A 962 -14.85 -40.60 -12.15
N GLU A 963 -13.93 -41.32 -11.48
CA GLU A 963 -13.05 -42.30 -12.13
C GLU A 963 -13.82 -43.48 -12.74
N GLU A 964 -14.96 -43.85 -12.16
CA GLU A 964 -15.84 -44.87 -12.73
C GLU A 964 -16.77 -44.26 -13.78
N ALA A 965 -17.40 -43.13 -13.48
CA ALA A 965 -18.35 -42.44 -14.35
C ALA A 965 -17.73 -42.03 -15.69
N LYS A 966 -16.48 -41.58 -15.71
CA LYS A 966 -15.76 -41.17 -16.94
C LYS A 966 -15.51 -42.33 -17.93
N THR A 967 -15.73 -43.57 -17.49
CA THR A 967 -15.63 -44.78 -18.31
C THR A 967 -17.00 -45.42 -18.59
N GLY A 968 -18.09 -44.80 -18.11
CA GLY A 968 -19.45 -45.34 -18.16
C GLY A 968 -19.72 -46.48 -17.17
N GLY A 969 -18.80 -46.76 -16.23
CA GLY A 969 -18.83 -47.93 -15.36
C GLY A 969 -20.04 -48.02 -14.41
N ASP A 970 -20.61 -46.88 -13.99
CA ASP A 970 -21.80 -46.78 -13.16
C ASP A 970 -23.10 -46.48 -13.96
N ASN A 971 -23.01 -46.58 -15.29
CA ASN A 971 -23.98 -46.17 -16.30
C ASN A 971 -24.17 -44.64 -16.43
N ALA A 972 -23.25 -43.82 -15.92
CA ALA A 972 -23.17 -42.42 -16.31
C ALA A 972 -23.01 -42.31 -17.84
N LEU A 973 -23.73 -41.36 -18.43
CA LEU A 973 -23.72 -41.15 -19.88
C LEU A 973 -22.63 -40.15 -20.25
N ILE A 974 -21.83 -40.54 -21.24
CA ILE A 974 -20.77 -39.72 -21.80
C ILE A 974 -21.30 -39.12 -23.10
N PHE A 975 -21.13 -37.80 -23.27
CA PHE A 975 -21.67 -37.07 -24.40
C PHE A 975 -20.59 -36.32 -25.19
N ASN A 976 -20.83 -36.25 -26.49
CA ASN A 976 -20.33 -35.23 -27.39
C ASN A 976 -21.50 -34.35 -27.85
N ILE A 977 -21.21 -33.32 -28.65
CA ILE A 977 -22.24 -32.46 -29.25
C ILE A 977 -22.24 -32.48 -30.76
N GLU A 978 -23.40 -32.19 -31.32
CA GLU A 978 -23.57 -31.75 -32.71
C GLU A 978 -24.29 -30.40 -32.71
N LYS A 979 -24.12 -29.62 -33.79
CA LYS A 979 -24.85 -28.35 -33.95
C LYS A 979 -26.35 -28.61 -34.05
N GLY A 980 -27.13 -27.86 -33.27
CA GLY A 980 -28.58 -27.88 -33.28
C GLY A 980 -29.20 -27.11 -34.44
N SER A 981 -30.52 -27.24 -34.57
CA SER A 981 -31.36 -26.46 -35.49
C SER A 981 -32.66 -26.09 -34.78
N ALA A 982 -33.21 -24.92 -35.11
CA ALA A 982 -34.50 -24.47 -34.58
C ALA A 982 -35.65 -25.42 -34.97
N ASP A 983 -35.56 -26.04 -36.15
CA ASP A 983 -36.54 -27.02 -36.65
C ASP A 983 -36.58 -28.31 -35.81
N ASP A 984 -35.52 -28.59 -35.07
CA ASP A 984 -35.36 -29.78 -34.23
C ASP A 984 -35.68 -29.50 -32.74
N MET A 985 -36.08 -28.27 -32.39
CA MET A 985 -36.55 -27.92 -31.05
C MET A 985 -37.94 -28.52 -30.80
N ALA A 986 -38.33 -28.65 -29.53
CA ALA A 986 -39.71 -29.02 -29.21
C ALA A 986 -40.63 -27.90 -29.70
N THR A 987 -41.61 -28.21 -30.55
CA THR A 987 -42.66 -27.26 -30.91
C THR A 987 -43.59 -27.12 -29.72
N ASP A 988 -43.99 -25.88 -29.39
CA ASP A 988 -45.06 -25.66 -28.42
C ASP A 988 -46.23 -26.57 -28.74
N ASN A 989 -46.80 -27.19 -27.71
CA ASN A 989 -48.02 -27.96 -27.82
C ASN A 989 -49.04 -27.17 -28.64
N GLU A 990 -49.71 -27.93 -29.51
CA GLU A 990 -50.62 -27.51 -30.55
C GLU A 990 -51.41 -26.24 -30.24
N GLU A 991 -51.54 -25.40 -31.27
CA GLU A 991 -52.57 -24.37 -31.46
C GLU A 991 -53.73 -24.50 -30.45
N ILE A 992 -53.61 -23.85 -29.28
CA ILE A 992 -54.67 -23.88 -28.27
C ILE A 992 -55.91 -23.30 -28.95
N ALA A 993 -56.92 -24.15 -29.11
CA ALA A 993 -58.18 -23.79 -29.70
C ALA A 993 -58.70 -22.49 -29.04
N THR A 994 -59.18 -21.59 -29.88
CA THR A 994 -59.70 -20.26 -29.56
C THR A 994 -60.34 -20.16 -28.17
N SER A 995 -59.64 -19.53 -27.22
CA SER A 995 -60.15 -18.85 -26.01
C SER A 995 -61.47 -19.40 -25.45
N GLU A 996 -61.42 -20.56 -24.81
CA GLU A 996 -62.51 -21.06 -23.96
C GLU A 996 -62.62 -20.20 -22.68
N VAL A 997 -63.85 -20.01 -22.20
CA VAL A 997 -64.13 -19.24 -20.98
C VAL A 997 -63.79 -20.09 -19.76
N THR A 998 -62.89 -19.61 -18.91
CA THR A 998 -62.46 -20.33 -17.69
C THR A 998 -62.92 -19.62 -16.43
N VAL A 999 -63.43 -20.37 -15.46
CA VAL A 999 -63.89 -19.87 -14.15
C VAL A 999 -62.97 -20.39 -13.04
N ILE A 1000 -62.29 -19.49 -12.34
CA ILE A 1000 -61.27 -19.78 -11.33
C ILE A 1000 -61.76 -19.30 -9.97
N ALA A 1001 -61.78 -20.19 -8.97
CA ALA A 1001 -62.16 -19.83 -7.60
C ALA A 1001 -60.99 -19.21 -6.82
N GLY A 1002 -61.19 -18.03 -6.22
CA GLY A 1002 -60.24 -17.35 -5.35
C GLY A 1002 -60.71 -17.29 -3.89
N GLU A 1003 -59.96 -16.59 -3.04
CA GLU A 1003 -60.33 -16.31 -1.65
C GLU A 1003 -61.32 -15.13 -1.62
N GLY A 1004 -62.59 -15.41 -1.34
CA GLY A 1004 -63.68 -14.42 -1.38
C GLY A 1004 -64.08 -13.88 -2.77
N ASN A 1005 -63.64 -14.50 -3.86
CA ASN A 1005 -63.99 -14.08 -5.23
C ASN A 1005 -63.89 -15.22 -6.26
N VAL A 1006 -64.41 -14.96 -7.47
CA VAL A 1006 -64.22 -15.78 -8.67
C VAL A 1006 -63.57 -14.92 -9.75
N THR A 1007 -62.55 -15.44 -10.40
CA THR A 1007 -61.94 -14.83 -11.60
C THR A 1007 -62.43 -15.55 -12.85
N ILE A 1008 -62.79 -14.78 -13.88
CA ILE A 1008 -63.34 -15.31 -15.13
C ILE A 1008 -62.46 -14.83 -16.28
N ALA A 1009 -61.85 -15.79 -16.97
CA ALA A 1009 -60.95 -15.56 -18.09
C ALA A 1009 -61.66 -15.83 -19.42
N GLY A 1010 -61.31 -15.10 -20.48
CA GLY A 1010 -61.83 -15.29 -21.84
C GLY A 1010 -63.28 -14.83 -22.05
N ALA A 1011 -63.86 -14.04 -21.13
CA ALA A 1011 -65.27 -13.65 -21.13
C ALA A 1011 -65.53 -12.16 -21.40
N ALA A 1012 -64.60 -11.41 -22.00
CA ALA A 1012 -64.84 -10.00 -22.31
C ALA A 1012 -66.06 -9.82 -23.23
N GLY A 1013 -66.91 -8.85 -22.89
CA GLY A 1013 -68.18 -8.57 -23.55
C GLY A 1013 -69.31 -9.55 -23.20
N LYS A 1014 -69.05 -10.65 -22.50
CA LYS A 1014 -70.08 -11.63 -22.11
C LYS A 1014 -70.71 -11.26 -20.76
N LYS A 1015 -72.01 -11.52 -20.63
CA LYS A 1015 -72.71 -11.39 -19.35
C LYS A 1015 -72.41 -12.55 -18.43
N VAL A 1016 -72.02 -12.25 -17.20
CA VAL A 1016 -71.76 -13.24 -16.14
C VAL A 1016 -72.74 -13.06 -15.00
N VAL A 1017 -73.29 -14.18 -14.52
CA VAL A 1017 -74.12 -14.26 -13.32
C VAL A 1017 -73.49 -15.23 -12.32
N VAL A 1018 -73.11 -14.73 -11.15
CA VAL A 1018 -72.65 -15.55 -10.01
C VAL A 1018 -73.80 -15.72 -9.04
N SER A 1019 -74.13 -16.96 -8.69
CA SER A 1019 -75.23 -17.32 -7.78
C SER A 1019 -74.73 -18.21 -6.64
N ASN A 1020 -75.30 -18.12 -5.45
CA ASN A 1020 -75.02 -19.09 -4.39
C ASN A 1020 -75.74 -20.44 -4.65
N ILE A 1021 -75.47 -21.45 -3.83
CA ILE A 1021 -76.08 -22.79 -3.98
C ILE A 1021 -77.62 -22.82 -3.84
N LEU A 1022 -78.23 -21.75 -3.31
CA LEU A 1022 -79.68 -21.58 -3.21
C LEU A 1022 -80.28 -20.84 -4.42
N GLY A 1023 -79.47 -20.49 -5.43
CA GLY A 1023 -79.89 -19.81 -6.65
C GLY A 1023 -80.07 -18.29 -6.49
N GLN A 1024 -79.59 -17.69 -5.39
CA GLN A 1024 -79.62 -16.24 -5.22
C GLN A 1024 -78.43 -15.62 -5.96
N VAL A 1025 -78.72 -14.64 -6.82
CA VAL A 1025 -77.72 -13.91 -7.59
C VAL A 1025 -76.90 -13.02 -6.65
N VAL A 1026 -75.61 -13.28 -6.58
CA VAL A 1026 -74.60 -12.53 -5.82
C VAL A 1026 -74.01 -11.41 -6.69
N ALA A 1027 -73.82 -11.67 -7.98
CA ALA A 1027 -73.31 -10.70 -8.94
C ALA A 1027 -73.88 -10.95 -10.33
N ASN A 1028 -74.15 -9.89 -11.08
CA ASN A 1028 -74.65 -9.94 -12.46
C ASN A 1028 -74.08 -8.76 -13.23
N THR A 1029 -73.08 -9.00 -14.06
CA THR A 1029 -72.36 -7.95 -14.77
C THR A 1029 -71.94 -8.41 -16.15
N VAL A 1030 -71.78 -7.47 -17.08
CA VAL A 1030 -71.05 -7.70 -18.32
C VAL A 1030 -69.58 -7.47 -18.02
N ILE A 1031 -68.75 -8.43 -18.37
CA ILE A 1031 -67.31 -8.38 -18.11
C ILE A 1031 -66.66 -7.54 -19.21
N THR A 1032 -65.87 -6.52 -18.87
CA THR A 1032 -65.26 -5.61 -19.86
C THR A 1032 -63.80 -5.93 -20.18
N SER A 1033 -63.18 -6.87 -19.47
CA SER A 1033 -61.80 -7.31 -19.66
C SER A 1033 -61.75 -8.84 -19.80
N ASP A 1034 -60.76 -9.36 -20.53
CA ASP A 1034 -60.60 -10.81 -20.73
C ASP A 1034 -60.19 -11.56 -19.46
N ASN A 1035 -59.96 -10.84 -18.37
CA ASN A 1035 -59.69 -11.40 -17.05
C ASN A 1035 -60.37 -10.50 -16.00
N ALA A 1036 -61.45 -10.98 -15.40
CA ALA A 1036 -62.27 -10.18 -14.49
C ALA A 1036 -62.63 -10.92 -13.21
N THR A 1037 -62.41 -10.24 -12.09
CA THR A 1037 -62.68 -10.78 -10.75
C THR A 1037 -64.00 -10.27 -10.22
N ILE A 1038 -64.81 -11.18 -9.70
CA ILE A 1038 -66.13 -10.92 -9.11
C ILE A 1038 -66.13 -11.42 -7.67
N ALA A 1039 -66.42 -10.53 -6.72
CA ALA A 1039 -66.55 -10.91 -5.32
C ALA A 1039 -67.64 -11.97 -5.12
N ALA A 1040 -67.35 -13.00 -4.34
CA ALA A 1040 -68.23 -14.12 -4.08
C ALA A 1040 -68.09 -14.59 -2.63
N PRO A 1041 -69.19 -14.91 -1.92
CA PRO A 1041 -69.11 -15.39 -0.54
C PRO A 1041 -68.47 -16.77 -0.48
N ALA A 1042 -67.77 -17.07 0.63
CA ALA A 1042 -67.21 -18.39 0.91
C ALA A 1042 -68.28 -19.49 0.82
N GLY A 1043 -67.94 -20.61 0.17
CA GLY A 1043 -68.86 -21.71 -0.14
C GLY A 1043 -69.02 -21.98 -1.64
N VAL A 1044 -69.97 -22.84 -1.99
CA VAL A 1044 -70.22 -23.21 -3.40
C VAL A 1044 -71.04 -22.13 -4.10
N VAL A 1045 -70.48 -21.58 -5.18
CA VAL A 1045 -71.17 -20.67 -6.08
C VAL A 1045 -71.28 -21.27 -7.48
N VAL A 1046 -72.30 -20.86 -8.22
CA VAL A 1046 -72.57 -21.25 -9.60
C VAL A 1046 -72.38 -20.02 -10.48
N VAL A 1047 -71.52 -20.13 -11.48
CA VAL A 1047 -71.11 -19.05 -12.37
C VAL A 1047 -71.64 -19.38 -13.76
N ALA A 1048 -72.61 -18.61 -14.24
CA ALA A 1048 -73.16 -18.73 -15.57
C ALA A 1048 -72.58 -17.61 -16.45
N VAL A 1049 -71.89 -17.98 -17.52
CA VAL A 1049 -71.38 -17.04 -18.53
C VAL A 1049 -72.22 -17.16 -19.79
N GLU A 1050 -72.58 -16.02 -20.39
CA GLU A 1050 -73.39 -15.95 -21.60
C GLU A 1050 -72.75 -16.73 -22.75
N GLY A 1051 -73.44 -17.77 -23.21
CA GLY A 1051 -72.97 -18.68 -24.27
C GLY A 1051 -72.25 -19.92 -23.78
N GLU A 1052 -72.02 -20.09 -22.47
CA GLU A 1052 -71.28 -21.20 -21.87
C GLU A 1052 -72.15 -22.01 -20.89
N GLU A 1053 -71.75 -23.25 -20.58
CA GLU A 1053 -72.36 -24.01 -19.49
C GLU A 1053 -72.03 -23.39 -18.12
N ALA A 1054 -72.96 -23.50 -17.16
CA ALA A 1054 -72.76 -22.93 -15.83
C ALA A 1054 -71.77 -23.77 -15.00
N VAL A 1055 -70.72 -23.13 -14.51
CA VAL A 1055 -69.62 -23.77 -13.77
C VAL A 1055 -69.82 -23.63 -12.27
N LYS A 1056 -69.57 -24.69 -11.50
CA LYS A 1056 -69.58 -24.64 -10.03
C LYS A 1056 -68.17 -24.33 -9.52
N ALA A 1057 -68.05 -23.30 -8.70
CA ALA A 1057 -66.79 -22.88 -8.09
C ALA A 1057 -66.90 -22.94 -6.55
N ILE A 1058 -65.84 -23.41 -5.88
CA ILE A 1058 -65.78 -23.47 -4.41
C ILE A 1058 -64.90 -22.32 -3.92
N ILE A 1059 -65.52 -21.32 -3.32
CA ILE A 1059 -64.85 -20.13 -2.79
C ILE A 1059 -64.33 -20.45 -1.40
N LYS A 1060 -63.02 -20.27 -1.22
CA LYS A 1060 -62.36 -20.46 0.08
C LYS A 1060 -62.66 -19.30 1.02
#